data_AF-A0A935BVJ0-F1
#
_entry.id   AF-A0A935BVJ0-F1
#
_cell.length_a   1.000
_cell.length_b   1.000
_cell.length_c   1.000
_cell.angle_alpha   90.00
_cell.angle_beta   90.00
_cell.angle_gamma   90.00
#
_symmetry.space_group_name_H-M   'P 1'
#
loop_
_entity.id
_entity.type
_entity.pdbx_description
1 polymer ?
#
loop_
_entity_poly.entity_id
_entity_poly.type
_entity_poly.pdbx_seq_one_letter_code
_entity_poly.pdbx_strand_id
1 'polypeptide(L)'
;MHIFKYIGRWLIRVKNAVAPGRRAWRGAAVGVIIGALIFIVTTIYNAFAPAGWISFLLSLAAFLAAAALISGLMLLLGYLVRLFPAFYKWVVVGALLLTMLGFFSMNAGMLFMPLAIVIISSLAGASIWVVVSGGWGPATLVQRIIICVALVVSLIGIGGGGYWLLSDGRPAAPPLNAAKQANAIVEKVASSDPSQRGSHAVKTLFYGSGKDIRRTEFGSKADLKTASVDGSPLVEKWSGLRTRYWGFGPEAMPLNARVWYPEGEGPFPLVLIVHGNHLMEQYSDPGYGYLGELFASRGFILASIDENFLNSSPTSDLVFLRELKEENDARGWLLLEHLKAWRGWNETSGNPFFKKVDMKNIALMGHSRGGEAVVLAAAFNRLPYYPDDATVKFDFNFDIQSVAAIAPVDGQYLPGEKAMPLDNVNYFVLHGSHDMDVTMFLGERVYKRLRFTDENFRFKSALYIYGANHGQFNSTWGRKDGDEPGMRLMNLNQLMPAQEQARIASIYLSAFLEATLHDQKSYLPLFRDYRTAAGWLPDTIYLNQYQDSATQLVSTYEEDLNLATTTITGGAAQGENLTIWREKEVPTKAEGMGGVYETTSNSAVYLGWHPDSSKSAIPSYQISLPQTGLNLNSESVLVFSLADSNEDSNPKVKDKKEKSGSKDRSPIDLTLELTDRNGVNVQLPLNSYAFLQPQIEGKIMKAAWMGFPFPTSEIVFQTFQFPLAAFAKAQTSFDPAGLIKLRFVFNRTSSGVVVLDDIGFRQPER
;
A
#
# COMPACT_ATOMS: atom_id res chain seq x y z
N MET A 1 -15.06 35.88 -53.60
CA MET A 1 -16.11 36.32 -52.64
C MET A 1 -17.46 35.58 -52.78
N HIS A 2 -17.88 35.12 -53.98
CA HIS A 2 -19.15 34.39 -54.19
C HIS A 2 -19.19 32.95 -53.65
N ILE A 3 -18.08 32.21 -53.75
CA ILE A 3 -17.97 30.82 -53.27
C ILE A 3 -18.16 30.74 -51.74
N PHE A 4 -17.56 31.66 -50.98
CA PHE A 4 -17.73 31.73 -49.52
C PHE A 4 -19.18 32.02 -49.08
N LYS A 5 -19.94 32.82 -49.84
CA LYS A 5 -21.38 33.06 -49.58
C LYS A 5 -22.23 31.83 -49.90
N TYR A 6 -21.89 31.07 -50.95
CA TYR A 6 -22.60 29.83 -51.30
C TYR A 6 -22.35 28.72 -50.28
N ILE A 7 -21.08 28.51 -49.91
CA ILE A 7 -20.68 27.59 -48.83
C ILE A 7 -21.36 27.99 -47.52
N GLY A 8 -21.39 29.28 -47.17
CA GLY A 8 -22.09 29.77 -45.98
C GLY A 8 -23.60 29.47 -45.97
N ARG A 9 -24.30 29.66 -47.10
CA ARG A 9 -25.75 29.35 -47.21
C ARG A 9 -26.03 27.85 -47.18
N TRP A 10 -25.16 27.04 -47.80
CA TRP A 10 -25.26 25.59 -47.74
C TRP A 10 -25.02 25.07 -46.32
N LEU A 11 -24.00 25.57 -45.62
CA LEU A 11 -23.75 25.26 -44.21
C LEU A 11 -24.92 25.65 -43.30
N ILE A 12 -25.58 26.79 -43.55
CA ILE A 12 -26.78 27.20 -42.80
C ILE A 12 -27.97 26.25 -43.06
N ARG A 13 -28.18 25.79 -44.30
CA ARG A 13 -29.25 24.83 -44.62
C ARG A 13 -28.98 23.47 -43.98
N VAL A 14 -27.76 22.96 -44.09
CA VAL A 14 -27.35 21.71 -43.43
C VAL A 14 -27.52 21.84 -41.92
N LYS A 15 -27.04 22.94 -41.31
CA LYS A 15 -27.22 23.24 -39.89
C LYS A 15 -28.70 23.23 -39.48
N ASN A 16 -29.56 23.89 -40.24
CA ASN A 16 -31.00 23.94 -39.91
C ASN A 16 -31.71 22.59 -40.08
N ALA A 17 -31.20 21.71 -40.95
CA ALA A 17 -31.75 20.37 -41.15
C ALA A 17 -31.39 19.39 -40.01
N VAL A 18 -30.23 19.59 -39.36
CA VAL A 18 -29.71 18.69 -38.31
C VAL A 18 -29.73 19.28 -36.90
N ALA A 19 -30.00 20.58 -36.74
CA ALA A 19 -30.04 21.23 -35.43
C ALA A 19 -31.18 20.67 -34.55
N PRO A 20 -30.93 20.35 -33.27
CA PRO A 20 -31.98 19.86 -32.39
C PRO A 20 -33.05 20.94 -32.15
N GLY A 21 -34.32 20.56 -32.32
CA GLY A 21 -35.46 21.43 -32.03
C GLY A 21 -35.73 21.60 -30.53
N ARG A 22 -36.64 22.51 -30.15
CA ARG A 22 -36.99 22.78 -28.74
C ARG A 22 -37.43 21.52 -27.96
N ARG A 23 -38.13 20.58 -28.62
CA ARG A 23 -38.55 19.31 -28.00
C ARG A 23 -37.35 18.44 -27.64
N ALA A 24 -36.36 18.33 -28.54
CA ALA A 24 -35.13 17.57 -28.31
C ALA A 24 -34.30 18.17 -27.16
N TRP A 25 -34.14 19.50 -27.12
CA TRP A 25 -33.43 20.18 -26.02
C TRP A 25 -34.12 20.00 -24.66
N ARG A 26 -35.46 20.04 -24.60
CA ARG A 26 -36.21 19.75 -23.36
C ARG A 26 -36.01 18.30 -22.92
N GLY A 27 -36.08 17.36 -23.86
CA GLY A 27 -35.80 15.96 -23.59
C GLY A 27 -34.38 15.72 -23.07
N ALA A 28 -33.38 16.33 -23.71
CA ALA A 28 -31.99 16.24 -23.30
C ALA A 28 -31.80 16.74 -21.86
N ALA A 29 -32.41 17.88 -21.51
CA ALA A 29 -32.35 18.41 -20.15
C ALA A 29 -32.97 17.45 -19.12
N VAL A 30 -34.16 16.88 -19.40
CA VAL A 30 -34.79 15.87 -18.53
C VAL A 30 -33.92 14.63 -18.40
N GLY A 31 -33.35 14.15 -19.51
CA GLY A 31 -32.45 13.00 -19.51
C GLY A 31 -31.22 13.22 -18.63
N VAL A 32 -30.52 14.35 -18.79
CA VAL A 32 -29.37 14.71 -17.95
C VAL A 32 -29.75 14.81 -16.48
N ILE A 33 -30.90 15.40 -16.14
CA ILE A 33 -31.38 15.46 -14.75
C ILE A 33 -31.55 14.05 -14.18
N ILE A 34 -32.21 13.14 -14.90
CA ILE A 34 -32.40 11.75 -14.45
C ILE A 34 -31.05 11.04 -14.28
N GLY A 35 -30.15 11.12 -15.27
CA GLY A 35 -28.83 10.48 -15.20
C GLY A 35 -27.97 11.01 -14.05
N ALA A 36 -27.96 12.33 -13.84
CA ALA A 36 -27.27 12.96 -12.73
C ALA A 36 -27.89 12.59 -11.38
N LEU A 37 -29.23 12.50 -11.29
CA LEU A 37 -29.94 12.07 -10.07
C LEU A 37 -29.61 10.62 -9.69
N ILE A 38 -29.60 9.70 -10.65
CA ILE A 38 -29.23 8.29 -10.40
C ILE A 38 -27.79 8.22 -9.87
N PHE A 39 -26.87 8.94 -10.50
CA PHE A 39 -25.48 8.99 -10.08
C PHE A 39 -25.32 9.57 -8.68
N ILE A 40 -25.85 10.77 -8.42
CA ILE A 40 -25.67 11.45 -7.13
C ILE A 40 -26.37 10.73 -5.98
N VAL A 41 -27.56 10.16 -6.20
CA VAL A 41 -28.28 9.38 -5.17
C VAL A 41 -27.47 8.14 -4.81
N THR A 42 -26.91 7.43 -5.81
CA THR A 42 -26.09 6.25 -5.56
C THR A 42 -24.81 6.61 -4.79
N THR A 43 -24.11 7.68 -5.18
CA THR A 43 -22.89 8.14 -4.49
C THR A 43 -23.19 8.55 -3.04
N ILE A 44 -24.22 9.37 -2.82
CA ILE A 44 -24.60 9.83 -1.48
C ILE A 44 -25.11 8.67 -0.62
N TYR A 45 -25.82 7.71 -1.21
CA TYR A 45 -26.25 6.52 -0.50
C TYR A 45 -25.04 5.75 0.05
N ASN A 46 -24.05 5.45 -0.79
CA ASN A 46 -22.87 4.69 -0.33
C ASN A 46 -22.08 5.44 0.75
N ALA A 47 -21.93 6.77 0.63
CA ALA A 47 -21.15 7.56 1.59
C ALA A 47 -21.87 7.86 2.92
N PHE A 48 -23.20 8.05 2.93
CA PHE A 48 -23.92 8.57 4.10
C PHE A 48 -24.95 7.62 4.71
N ALA A 49 -25.41 6.60 3.97
CA ALA A 49 -26.32 5.60 4.53
C ALA A 49 -25.73 4.81 5.71
N PRO A 50 -24.41 4.54 5.80
CA PRO A 50 -23.82 3.91 6.99
C PRO A 50 -24.07 4.69 8.29
N ALA A 51 -24.19 6.02 8.23
CA ALA A 51 -24.54 6.86 9.37
C ALA A 51 -26.07 6.92 9.66
N GLY A 52 -26.88 6.27 8.82
CA GLY A 52 -28.33 6.15 8.96
C GLY A 52 -29.14 6.93 7.92
N TRP A 53 -30.41 6.54 7.75
CA TRP A 53 -31.32 7.10 6.73
C TRP A 53 -31.53 8.62 6.82
N ILE A 54 -31.53 9.18 8.04
CA ILE A 54 -31.66 10.63 8.23
C ILE A 54 -30.41 11.35 7.69
N SER A 55 -29.20 10.82 7.96
CA SER A 55 -27.95 11.37 7.41
C SER A 55 -27.99 11.36 5.88
N PHE A 56 -28.36 10.22 5.29
CA PHE A 56 -28.54 10.10 3.84
C PHE A 56 -29.49 11.15 3.26
N LEU A 57 -30.70 11.31 3.82
CA LEU A 57 -31.70 12.25 3.30
C LEU A 57 -31.27 13.72 3.45
N LEU A 58 -30.66 14.08 4.59
CA LEU A 58 -30.16 15.43 4.83
C LEU A 58 -29.00 15.75 3.89
N SER A 59 -28.05 14.83 3.71
CA SER A 59 -26.95 14.98 2.76
C SER A 59 -27.45 15.08 1.33
N LEU A 60 -28.42 14.24 0.92
CA LEU A 60 -29.02 14.33 -0.41
C LEU A 60 -29.65 15.71 -0.65
N ALA A 61 -30.44 16.21 0.32
CA ALA A 61 -31.03 17.54 0.24
C ALA A 61 -29.96 18.65 0.18
N ALA A 62 -28.91 18.56 1.00
CA ALA A 62 -27.81 19.52 1.03
C ALA A 62 -27.03 19.57 -0.29
N PHE A 63 -26.68 18.41 -0.86
CA PHE A 63 -26.00 18.33 -2.15
C PHE A 63 -26.87 18.86 -3.30
N LEU A 64 -28.17 18.56 -3.31
CA LEU A 64 -29.10 19.10 -4.31
C LEU A 64 -29.25 20.63 -4.17
N ALA A 65 -29.33 21.14 -2.94
CA ALA A 65 -29.39 22.58 -2.68
C ALA A 65 -28.09 23.29 -3.08
N ALA A 66 -26.93 22.71 -2.75
CA ALA A 66 -25.62 23.23 -3.16
C ALA A 66 -25.49 23.25 -4.69
N ALA A 67 -25.89 22.18 -5.39
CA ALA A 67 -25.90 22.13 -6.84
C ALA A 67 -26.82 23.20 -7.46
N ALA A 68 -28.02 23.41 -6.88
CA ALA A 68 -28.94 24.48 -7.30
C ALA A 68 -28.36 25.88 -7.06
N LEU A 69 -27.70 26.11 -5.92
CA LEU A 69 -27.06 27.39 -5.58
C LEU A 69 -25.88 27.69 -6.52
N ILE A 70 -24.97 26.73 -6.70
CA ILE A 70 -23.80 26.88 -7.57
C ILE A 70 -24.25 27.12 -9.01
N SER A 71 -25.21 26.35 -9.51
CA SER A 71 -25.76 26.55 -10.87
C SER A 71 -26.43 27.92 -11.01
N GLY A 72 -27.20 28.36 -10.02
CA GLY A 72 -27.78 29.71 -9.97
C GLY A 72 -26.73 30.81 -9.98
N LEU A 73 -25.66 30.67 -9.19
CA LEU A 73 -24.53 31.59 -9.14
C LEU A 73 -23.76 31.61 -10.46
N MET A 74 -23.55 30.47 -11.11
CA MET A 74 -22.93 30.38 -12.43
C MET A 74 -23.80 31.06 -13.51
N LEU A 75 -25.12 30.94 -13.44
CA LEU A 75 -26.03 31.65 -14.34
C LEU A 75 -26.01 33.17 -14.08
N LEU A 76 -25.93 33.59 -12.82
CA LEU A 76 -25.76 34.99 -12.43
C LEU A 76 -24.41 35.55 -12.90
N LEU A 77 -23.31 34.82 -12.68
CA LEU A 77 -21.99 35.15 -13.20
C LEU A 77 -22.00 35.20 -14.72
N GLY A 78 -22.64 34.24 -15.39
CA GLY A 78 -22.82 34.24 -16.85
C GLY A 78 -23.65 35.43 -17.36
N TYR A 79 -24.64 35.88 -16.58
CA TYR A 79 -25.41 37.09 -16.86
C TYR A 79 -24.57 38.36 -16.65
N LEU A 80 -23.80 38.45 -15.56
CA LEU A 80 -22.86 39.54 -15.28
C LEU A 80 -21.71 39.60 -16.30
N VAL A 81 -21.27 38.44 -16.82
CA VAL A 81 -20.29 38.32 -17.91
C VAL A 81 -20.82 38.86 -19.25
N ARG A 82 -22.14 39.05 -19.42
CA ARG A 82 -22.68 39.77 -20.58
C ARG A 82 -22.30 41.26 -20.61
N LEU A 83 -21.79 41.81 -19.51
CA LEU A 83 -21.27 43.18 -19.43
C LEU A 83 -19.82 43.33 -19.94
N PHE A 84 -19.10 42.23 -20.21
CA PHE A 84 -17.67 42.27 -20.58
C PHE A 84 -17.39 41.87 -22.05
N PRO A 85 -16.30 42.39 -22.67
CA PRO A 85 -15.94 42.11 -24.07
C PRO A 85 -15.66 40.63 -24.35
N ALA A 86 -15.91 40.17 -25.58
CA ALA A 86 -15.80 38.77 -25.99
C ALA A 86 -14.41 38.13 -25.74
N PHE A 87 -13.34 38.93 -25.85
CA PHE A 87 -11.97 38.48 -25.56
C PHE A 87 -11.78 38.16 -24.07
N TYR A 88 -12.35 38.96 -23.17
CA TYR A 88 -12.29 38.71 -21.73
C TYR A 88 -13.06 37.43 -21.33
N LYS A 89 -14.17 37.10 -22.01
CA LYS A 89 -14.90 35.83 -21.80
C LYS A 89 -14.04 34.62 -22.17
N TRP A 90 -13.30 34.73 -23.26
CA TRP A 90 -12.39 33.68 -23.71
C TRP A 90 -11.24 33.48 -22.73
N VAL A 91 -10.67 34.59 -22.20
CA VAL A 91 -9.64 34.57 -21.15
C VAL A 91 -10.17 34.03 -19.82
N VAL A 92 -11.39 34.40 -19.39
CA VAL A 92 -11.99 33.94 -18.12
C VAL A 92 -12.42 32.46 -18.17
N VAL A 93 -12.99 31.98 -19.27
CA VAL A 93 -13.29 30.54 -19.43
C VAL A 93 -11.99 29.74 -19.53
N GLY A 94 -10.98 30.27 -20.24
CA GLY A 94 -9.63 29.70 -20.26
C GLY A 94 -9.01 29.64 -18.86
N ALA A 95 -9.12 30.72 -18.08
CA ALA A 95 -8.64 30.80 -16.69
C ALA A 95 -9.43 29.92 -15.72
N LEU A 96 -10.75 29.79 -15.89
CA LEU A 96 -11.59 28.88 -15.09
C LEU A 96 -11.27 27.41 -15.38
N LEU A 97 -11.02 27.04 -16.63
CA LEU A 97 -10.55 25.71 -16.98
C LEU A 97 -9.12 25.45 -16.46
N LEU A 98 -8.24 26.45 -16.52
CA LEU A 98 -6.89 26.41 -15.93
C LEU A 98 -6.88 26.38 -14.39
N THR A 99 -7.90 26.90 -13.73
CA THR A 99 -8.05 26.85 -12.26
C THR A 99 -8.85 25.63 -11.80
N MET A 100 -9.76 25.09 -12.61
CA MET A 100 -10.38 23.77 -12.42
C MET A 100 -9.35 22.63 -12.54
N LEU A 101 -8.29 22.83 -13.33
CA LEU A 101 -7.07 21.99 -13.31
C LEU A 101 -6.36 21.98 -11.94
N GLY A 102 -6.67 22.93 -11.05
CA GLY A 102 -6.22 22.97 -9.66
C GLY A 102 -7.19 22.36 -8.64
N PHE A 103 -8.35 21.81 -9.06
CA PHE A 103 -9.24 21.07 -8.17
C PHE A 103 -8.88 19.58 -8.20
N PHE A 104 -8.12 19.23 -7.16
CA PHE A 104 -7.34 18.02 -6.93
C PHE A 104 -8.11 16.69 -6.97
N SER A 105 -7.35 15.64 -7.34
CA SER A 105 -7.56 14.20 -7.18
C SER A 105 -8.31 13.40 -8.27
N MET A 106 -9.03 14.03 -9.20
CA MET A 106 -9.56 13.30 -10.37
C MET A 106 -8.60 13.38 -11.53
N ASN A 107 -8.08 12.24 -11.98
CA ASN A 107 -7.31 12.20 -13.23
C ASN A 107 -8.18 12.66 -14.41
N ALA A 108 -7.60 13.33 -15.41
CA ALA A 108 -8.31 13.78 -16.62
C ALA A 108 -9.10 12.64 -17.29
N GLY A 109 -8.58 11.41 -17.21
CA GLY A 109 -9.30 10.22 -17.70
C GLY A 109 -10.60 9.92 -16.94
N MET A 110 -10.66 10.22 -15.64
CA MET A 110 -11.87 10.03 -14.83
C MET A 110 -12.95 11.09 -15.11
N LEU A 111 -12.57 12.29 -15.59
CA LEU A 111 -13.52 13.32 -16.04
C LEU A 111 -14.32 12.90 -17.28
N PHE A 112 -13.90 11.84 -17.98
CA PHE A 112 -14.70 11.23 -19.04
C PHE A 112 -16.02 10.69 -18.53
N MET A 113 -16.07 10.17 -17.30
CA MET A 113 -17.28 9.55 -16.75
C MET A 113 -18.46 10.53 -16.62
N PRO A 114 -18.33 11.69 -15.94
CA PRO A 114 -19.42 12.66 -15.89
C PRO A 114 -19.78 13.19 -17.29
N LEU A 115 -18.82 13.38 -18.18
CA LEU A 115 -19.09 13.79 -19.56
C LEU A 115 -19.91 12.74 -20.33
N ALA A 116 -19.54 11.46 -20.21
CA ALA A 116 -20.24 10.35 -20.82
C ALA A 116 -21.68 10.24 -20.27
N ILE A 117 -21.87 10.37 -18.95
CA ILE A 117 -23.20 10.41 -18.33
C ILE A 117 -24.04 11.53 -18.94
N VAL A 118 -23.50 12.75 -19.06
CA VAL A 118 -24.22 13.90 -19.65
C VAL A 118 -24.58 13.65 -21.11
N ILE A 119 -23.63 13.19 -21.94
CA ILE A 119 -23.87 12.98 -23.38
C ILE A 119 -24.90 11.87 -23.60
N ILE A 120 -24.70 10.71 -22.98
CA ILE A 120 -25.57 9.55 -23.15
C ILE A 120 -26.99 9.84 -22.64
N SER A 121 -27.10 10.48 -21.48
CA SER A 121 -28.40 10.87 -20.92
C SER A 121 -29.09 11.95 -21.75
N SER A 122 -28.32 12.89 -22.33
CA SER A 122 -28.86 13.91 -23.25
C SER A 122 -29.47 13.28 -24.50
N LEU A 123 -28.76 12.32 -25.11
CA LEU A 123 -29.22 11.62 -26.31
C LEU A 123 -30.46 10.77 -26.02
N ALA A 124 -30.45 10.00 -24.92
CA ALA A 124 -31.60 9.20 -24.49
C ALA A 124 -32.83 10.10 -24.25
N GLY A 125 -32.66 11.14 -23.44
CA GLY A 125 -33.73 12.07 -23.11
C GLY A 125 -34.28 12.79 -24.34
N ALA A 126 -33.40 13.29 -25.22
CA ALA A 126 -33.81 13.96 -26.45
C ALA A 126 -34.64 13.05 -27.35
N SER A 127 -34.17 11.83 -27.60
CA SER A 127 -34.85 10.88 -28.50
C SER A 127 -36.19 10.42 -27.94
N ILE A 128 -36.23 10.01 -26.67
CA ILE A 128 -37.47 9.55 -26.01
C ILE A 128 -38.49 10.68 -25.98
N TRP A 129 -38.08 11.89 -25.59
CA TRP A 129 -38.99 13.02 -25.47
C TRP A 129 -39.56 13.45 -26.83
N VAL A 130 -38.75 13.46 -27.90
CA VAL A 130 -39.25 13.80 -29.24
C VAL A 130 -40.31 12.80 -29.70
N VAL A 131 -40.14 11.51 -29.42
CA VAL A 131 -41.14 10.47 -29.76
C VAL A 131 -42.41 10.65 -28.92
N VAL A 132 -42.28 10.72 -27.59
CA VAL A 132 -43.42 10.78 -26.66
C VAL A 132 -44.21 12.09 -26.79
N SER A 133 -43.55 13.21 -27.12
CA SER A 133 -44.20 14.52 -27.33
C SER A 133 -44.76 14.70 -28.75
N GLY A 134 -44.89 13.63 -29.54
CA GLY A 134 -45.47 13.65 -30.89
C GLY A 134 -44.61 14.38 -31.93
N GLY A 135 -43.30 14.48 -31.72
CA GLY A 135 -42.33 15.07 -32.65
C GLY A 135 -41.90 14.14 -33.79
N TRP A 136 -42.23 12.85 -33.70
CA TRP A 136 -41.90 11.86 -34.73
C TRP A 136 -42.65 12.06 -36.06
N GLY A 137 -43.97 12.30 -35.96
CA GLY A 137 -44.84 12.54 -37.12
C GLY A 137 -44.33 13.64 -38.06
N PRO A 138 -44.08 14.87 -37.56
CA PRO A 138 -43.63 15.99 -38.39
C PRO A 138 -42.13 15.98 -38.74
N ALA A 139 -41.33 15.02 -38.24
CA ALA A 139 -39.91 14.96 -38.50
C ALA A 139 -39.60 14.52 -39.95
N THR A 140 -38.60 15.14 -40.58
CA THR A 140 -38.08 14.71 -41.89
C THR A 140 -37.39 13.34 -41.78
N LEU A 141 -37.18 12.67 -42.92
CA LEU A 141 -36.46 11.38 -42.94
C LEU A 141 -35.08 11.48 -42.26
N VAL A 142 -34.33 12.54 -42.54
CA VAL A 142 -33.01 12.79 -41.93
C VAL A 142 -33.14 12.94 -40.41
N GLN A 143 -34.13 13.68 -39.92
CA GLN A 143 -34.35 13.86 -38.48
C GLN A 143 -34.77 12.56 -37.79
N ARG A 144 -35.61 11.73 -38.43
CA ARG A 144 -35.98 10.41 -37.91
C ARG A 144 -34.76 9.49 -37.81
N ILE A 145 -33.88 9.51 -38.82
CA ILE A 145 -32.62 8.77 -38.78
C ILE A 145 -31.75 9.25 -37.61
N ILE A 146 -31.58 10.56 -37.42
CA ILE A 146 -30.81 11.12 -36.30
C ILE A 146 -31.39 10.69 -34.95
N ILE A 147 -32.71 10.72 -34.77
CA ILE A 147 -33.39 10.28 -33.54
C ILE A 147 -33.13 8.80 -33.27
N CYS A 148 -33.29 7.94 -34.28
CA CYS A 148 -33.02 6.50 -34.15
C CYS A 148 -31.56 6.23 -33.81
N VAL A 149 -30.62 6.88 -34.51
CA VAL A 149 -29.18 6.73 -34.24
C VAL A 149 -28.86 7.21 -32.82
N ALA A 150 -29.36 8.37 -32.41
CA ALA A 150 -29.16 8.87 -31.05
C ALA A 150 -29.73 7.92 -29.98
N LEU A 151 -30.90 7.33 -30.24
CA LEU A 151 -31.50 6.34 -29.33
C LEU A 151 -30.65 5.07 -29.26
N VAL A 152 -30.23 4.52 -30.39
CA VAL A 152 -29.37 3.33 -30.45
C VAL A 152 -28.03 3.58 -29.75
N VAL A 153 -27.37 4.71 -30.03
CA VAL A 153 -26.13 5.12 -29.37
C VAL A 153 -26.33 5.23 -27.86
N SER A 154 -27.45 5.80 -27.42
CA SER A 154 -27.74 5.91 -25.99
C SER A 154 -28.01 4.55 -25.32
N LEU A 155 -28.71 3.63 -25.99
CA LEU A 155 -28.95 2.28 -25.48
C LEU A 155 -27.65 1.47 -25.40
N ILE A 156 -26.78 1.58 -26.41
CA ILE A 156 -25.45 0.97 -26.40
C ILE A 156 -24.59 1.62 -25.30
N GLY A 157 -24.65 2.93 -25.13
CA GLY A 157 -23.91 3.64 -24.08
C GLY A 157 -24.35 3.25 -22.67
N ILE A 158 -25.66 3.16 -22.41
CA ILE A 158 -26.22 2.74 -21.13
C ILE A 158 -25.92 1.26 -20.87
N GLY A 159 -26.24 0.38 -21.84
CA GLY A 159 -26.06 -1.07 -21.69
C GLY A 159 -24.58 -1.46 -21.64
N GLY A 160 -23.78 -0.99 -22.59
CA GLY A 160 -22.35 -1.27 -22.66
C GLY A 160 -21.54 -0.57 -21.56
N GLY A 161 -21.83 0.70 -21.28
CA GLY A 161 -21.20 1.42 -20.18
C GLY A 161 -21.58 0.86 -18.80
N GLY A 162 -22.86 0.50 -18.62
CA GLY A 162 -23.34 -0.19 -17.43
C GLY A 162 -22.68 -1.55 -17.24
N TYR A 163 -22.62 -2.38 -18.28
CA TYR A 163 -21.89 -3.65 -18.26
C TYR A 163 -20.41 -3.44 -17.91
N TRP A 164 -19.75 -2.45 -18.51
CA TRP A 164 -18.34 -2.16 -18.25
C TRP A 164 -18.09 -1.70 -16.81
N LEU A 165 -18.95 -0.85 -16.24
CA LEU A 165 -18.85 -0.41 -14.84
C LEU A 165 -19.14 -1.53 -13.84
N LEU A 166 -20.11 -2.39 -14.15
CA LEU A 166 -20.54 -3.48 -13.26
C LEU A 166 -19.67 -4.74 -13.37
N SER A 167 -18.94 -4.93 -14.47
CA SER A 167 -17.96 -6.00 -14.63
C SER A 167 -16.76 -5.81 -13.71
N ASP A 168 -16.12 -6.88 -13.25
CA ASP A 168 -14.87 -6.82 -12.47
C ASP A 168 -13.65 -6.42 -13.33
N GLY A 169 -13.81 -6.25 -14.64
CA GLY A 169 -12.74 -5.93 -15.57
C GLY A 169 -12.21 -7.16 -16.31
N ARG A 170 -10.94 -7.13 -16.73
CA ARG A 170 -10.36 -8.14 -17.62
C ARG A 170 -9.16 -8.83 -16.95
N PRO A 171 -8.96 -10.13 -17.18
CA PRO A 171 -7.73 -10.79 -16.75
C PRO A 171 -6.53 -10.16 -17.46
N ALA A 172 -5.39 -10.12 -16.77
CA ALA A 172 -4.10 -9.82 -17.36
C ALA A 172 -3.22 -11.07 -17.28
N ALA A 173 -2.30 -11.22 -18.24
CA ALA A 173 -1.27 -12.24 -18.11
C ALA A 173 -0.42 -11.90 -16.85
N PRO A 174 -0.21 -12.87 -15.94
CA PRO A 174 0.66 -12.64 -14.81
C PRO A 174 2.09 -12.34 -15.31
N PRO A 175 2.87 -11.52 -14.59
CA PRO A 175 4.26 -11.32 -14.93
C PRO A 175 5.00 -12.65 -14.83
N LEU A 176 6.12 -12.73 -15.54
CA LEU A 176 6.99 -13.89 -15.51
C LEU A 176 7.53 -14.09 -14.08
N ASN A 177 7.45 -15.31 -13.55
CA ASN A 177 7.96 -15.65 -12.23
C ASN A 177 9.43 -16.11 -12.34
N ALA A 178 10.37 -15.20 -12.04
CA ALA A 178 11.81 -15.41 -12.17
C ALA A 178 12.33 -16.53 -11.26
N ALA A 179 11.76 -16.65 -10.07
CA ALA A 179 12.12 -17.66 -9.09
C ALA A 179 11.79 -19.08 -9.55
N LYS A 180 10.69 -19.27 -10.32
CA LYS A 180 10.34 -20.57 -10.93
C LYS A 180 11.22 -20.97 -12.12
N GLN A 181 11.95 -20.03 -12.72
CA GLN A 181 12.85 -20.32 -13.84
C GLN A 181 14.23 -20.78 -13.38
N ALA A 182 14.60 -20.48 -12.13
CA ALA A 182 15.83 -20.97 -11.54
C ALA A 182 15.68 -22.45 -11.15
N ASN A 183 16.69 -23.26 -11.48
CA ASN A 183 16.77 -24.67 -11.07
C ASN A 183 17.42 -24.84 -9.68
N ALA A 184 17.25 -23.86 -8.79
CA ALA A 184 17.82 -23.89 -7.46
C ALA A 184 17.10 -24.93 -6.59
N ILE A 185 17.86 -25.82 -5.96
CA ILE A 185 17.32 -26.77 -4.97
C ILE A 185 17.16 -26.00 -3.66
N VAL A 186 15.91 -25.85 -3.21
CA VAL A 186 15.58 -25.14 -1.96
C VAL A 186 15.16 -26.17 -0.92
N GLU A 187 15.85 -26.18 0.21
CA GLU A 187 15.48 -27.01 1.36
C GLU A 187 14.18 -26.49 1.98
N LYS A 188 13.26 -27.41 2.30
CA LYS A 188 11.97 -27.04 2.87
C LYS A 188 12.10 -26.70 4.35
N VAL A 189 11.22 -25.82 4.83
CA VAL A 189 11.07 -25.56 6.26
C VAL A 189 10.81 -26.88 6.99
N ALA A 190 11.59 -27.18 8.03
CA ALA A 190 11.52 -28.43 8.78
C ALA A 190 10.33 -28.49 9.76
N SER A 191 9.61 -27.39 9.93
CA SER A 191 8.47 -27.24 10.84
C SER A 191 7.14 -27.57 10.16
N SER A 192 6.08 -27.77 10.95
CA SER A 192 4.72 -27.88 10.43
C SER A 192 4.22 -26.55 9.88
N ASP A 193 3.29 -26.62 8.92
CA ASP A 193 2.57 -25.45 8.40
C ASP A 193 1.93 -24.64 9.54
N PRO A 194 2.38 -23.39 9.77
CA PRO A 194 1.99 -22.58 10.93
C PRO A 194 0.55 -22.07 10.85
N SER A 195 -0.09 -22.18 9.69
CA SER A 195 -1.50 -21.81 9.51
C SER A 195 -2.48 -22.93 9.86
N GLN A 196 -1.98 -24.10 10.28
CA GLN A 196 -2.79 -25.13 10.91
C GLN A 196 -3.11 -24.74 12.35
N ARG A 197 -4.31 -25.13 12.82
CA ARG A 197 -4.71 -24.93 14.23
C ARG A 197 -3.74 -25.66 15.16
N GLY A 198 -3.44 -25.02 16.28
CA GLY A 198 -2.65 -25.64 17.34
C GLY A 198 -3.48 -26.54 18.25
N SER A 199 -2.89 -26.94 19.38
CA SER A 199 -3.47 -27.90 20.33
C SER A 199 -4.43 -27.28 21.35
N HIS A 200 -4.46 -25.95 21.50
CA HIS A 200 -5.28 -25.31 22.52
C HIS A 200 -6.73 -25.12 22.04
N ALA A 201 -7.68 -25.38 22.94
CA ALA A 201 -9.05 -24.90 22.77
C ALA A 201 -9.06 -23.37 22.87
N VAL A 202 -9.90 -22.72 22.05
CA VAL A 202 -9.97 -21.26 21.97
C VAL A 202 -11.14 -20.74 22.78
N LYS A 203 -10.89 -19.76 23.65
CA LYS A 203 -11.91 -18.96 24.33
C LYS A 203 -11.94 -17.55 23.75
N THR A 204 -13.08 -16.89 23.87
CA THR A 204 -13.27 -15.51 23.44
C THR A 204 -13.92 -14.68 24.53
N LEU A 205 -13.63 -13.38 24.54
CA LEU A 205 -14.33 -12.39 25.35
C LEU A 205 -14.22 -11.00 24.74
N PHE A 206 -14.98 -10.06 25.28
CA PHE A 206 -14.92 -8.65 24.95
C PHE A 206 -14.58 -7.82 26.18
N TYR A 207 -13.77 -6.79 25.99
CA TYR A 207 -13.63 -5.75 26.97
C TYR A 207 -13.92 -4.38 26.38
N GLY A 208 -14.47 -3.49 27.20
CA GLY A 208 -14.86 -2.16 26.77
C GLY A 208 -15.38 -1.29 27.90
N SER A 209 -15.79 -0.07 27.57
CA SER A 209 -16.24 0.93 28.54
C SER A 209 -17.47 0.52 29.37
N GLY A 210 -18.23 -0.47 28.92
CA GLY A 210 -19.52 -0.83 29.50
C GLY A 210 -20.66 0.13 29.15
N LYS A 211 -20.37 1.19 28.38
CA LYS A 211 -21.29 2.29 28.05
C LYS A 211 -21.42 2.54 26.55
N ASP A 212 -20.78 1.72 25.72
CA ASP A 212 -20.87 1.84 24.26
C ASP A 212 -22.32 1.73 23.77
N ILE A 213 -22.78 2.77 23.09
CA ILE A 213 -24.17 2.90 22.61
C ILE A 213 -24.37 2.27 21.23
N ARG A 214 -23.27 1.95 20.53
CA ARG A 214 -23.26 1.42 19.16
C ARG A 214 -23.04 -0.09 19.14
N ARG A 215 -22.26 -0.60 20.09
CA ARG A 215 -21.75 -1.97 20.12
C ARG A 215 -21.99 -2.56 21.49
N THR A 216 -23.05 -3.36 21.60
CA THR A 216 -23.46 -3.92 22.89
C THR A 216 -22.39 -4.80 23.54
N GLU A 217 -21.53 -5.43 22.73
CA GLU A 217 -20.38 -6.22 23.16
C GLU A 217 -19.30 -5.41 23.90
N PHE A 218 -19.20 -4.10 23.65
CA PHE A 218 -18.34 -3.19 24.41
C PHE A 218 -19.12 -2.33 25.42
N GLY A 219 -20.45 -2.37 25.32
CA GLY A 219 -21.39 -1.75 26.23
C GLY A 219 -21.89 -2.73 27.30
N SER A 220 -23.21 -2.90 27.37
CA SER A 220 -23.86 -3.70 28.41
C SER A 220 -23.44 -5.17 28.50
N LYS A 221 -22.86 -5.74 27.44
CA LYS A 221 -22.40 -7.14 27.37
C LYS A 221 -20.88 -7.31 27.47
N ALA A 222 -20.12 -6.26 27.79
CA ALA A 222 -18.69 -6.38 27.97
C ALA A 222 -18.37 -7.34 29.13
N ASP A 223 -17.53 -8.35 28.87
CA ASP A 223 -17.10 -9.33 29.87
C ASP A 223 -16.16 -8.69 30.90
N LEU A 224 -15.26 -7.81 30.43
CA LEU A 224 -14.41 -6.97 31.28
C LEU A 224 -14.68 -5.49 31.01
N LYS A 225 -14.74 -4.69 32.07
CA LYS A 225 -14.94 -3.24 31.97
C LYS A 225 -13.62 -2.51 32.08
N THR A 226 -13.39 -1.56 31.19
CA THR A 226 -12.22 -0.67 31.19
C THR A 226 -12.62 0.76 31.57
N ALA A 227 -11.68 1.48 32.17
CA ALA A 227 -11.78 2.94 32.29
C ALA A 227 -11.49 3.57 30.92
N SER A 228 -12.07 4.74 30.66
CA SER A 228 -11.72 5.57 29.52
C SER A 228 -10.40 6.31 29.76
N VAL A 229 -9.75 6.73 28.68
CA VAL A 229 -8.52 7.52 28.70
C VAL A 229 -8.73 8.86 28.00
N ASP A 230 -7.99 9.88 28.42
CA ASP A 230 -8.06 11.24 27.86
C ASP A 230 -7.04 11.38 26.72
N GLY A 231 -7.54 11.25 25.48
CA GLY A 231 -6.74 11.42 24.26
C GLY A 231 -6.86 12.82 23.65
N SER A 232 -7.49 13.78 24.35
CA SER A 232 -7.67 15.14 23.84
C SER A 232 -6.39 15.89 23.49
N PRO A 233 -5.21 15.64 24.13
CA PRO A 233 -3.96 16.25 23.71
C PRO A 233 -3.40 15.71 22.38
N LEU A 234 -3.82 14.51 21.98
CA LEU A 234 -3.27 13.83 20.80
C LEU A 234 -4.12 14.09 19.55
N VAL A 235 -5.42 14.31 19.69
CA VAL A 235 -6.32 14.42 18.53
C VAL A 235 -6.89 15.83 18.35
N GLU A 236 -6.82 16.33 17.12
CA GLU A 236 -7.39 17.62 16.73
C GLU A 236 -8.69 17.48 15.92
N LYS A 237 -9.49 18.57 15.95
CA LYS A 237 -10.73 18.72 15.16
C LYS A 237 -11.82 17.68 15.44
N TRP A 238 -11.81 17.04 16.61
CA TRP A 238 -12.91 16.18 17.03
C TRP A 238 -14.25 16.93 17.01
N SER A 239 -15.20 16.47 16.19
CA SER A 239 -16.46 17.19 15.96
C SER A 239 -17.56 16.80 16.95
N GLY A 240 -18.48 17.74 17.24
CA GLY A 240 -19.66 17.43 18.05
C GLY A 240 -20.59 16.39 17.40
N LEU A 241 -20.54 16.24 16.07
CA LEU A 241 -21.25 15.16 15.36
C LEU A 241 -20.64 13.79 15.68
N ARG A 242 -19.30 13.71 15.73
CA ARG A 242 -18.56 12.52 16.16
C ARG A 242 -18.89 12.17 17.61
N THR A 243 -18.87 13.15 18.52
CA THR A 243 -19.29 12.94 19.93
C THR A 243 -20.72 12.44 20.02
N ARG A 244 -21.65 13.03 19.26
CA ARG A 244 -23.05 12.58 19.24
C ARG A 244 -23.20 11.17 18.66
N TYR A 245 -22.38 10.82 17.67
CA TYR A 245 -22.42 9.49 17.08
C TYR A 245 -21.95 8.44 18.09
N TRP A 246 -20.79 8.62 18.70
CA TRP A 246 -20.17 7.63 19.58
C TRP A 246 -20.67 7.67 21.03
N GLY A 247 -21.17 8.81 21.49
CA GLY A 247 -21.59 9.02 22.87
C GLY A 247 -20.47 9.44 23.84
N PHE A 248 -19.26 9.69 23.33
CA PHE A 248 -18.11 10.18 24.09
C PHE A 248 -17.27 11.17 23.27
N GLY A 249 -16.51 12.03 23.95
CA GLY A 249 -15.53 12.94 23.35
C GLY A 249 -14.09 12.43 23.48
N PRO A 250 -13.10 13.17 22.95
CA PRO A 250 -11.70 12.77 22.99
C PRO A 250 -11.14 12.70 24.42
N GLU A 251 -11.78 13.35 25.39
CA GLU A 251 -11.48 13.28 26.82
C GLU A 251 -11.84 11.94 27.49
N ALA A 252 -12.57 11.08 26.79
CA ALA A 252 -13.09 9.82 27.34
C ALA A 252 -13.09 8.69 26.30
N MET A 253 -11.97 8.53 25.58
CA MET A 253 -11.81 7.45 24.61
C MET A 253 -11.87 6.08 25.29
N PRO A 254 -12.66 5.11 24.78
CA PRO A 254 -12.79 3.81 25.39
C PRO A 254 -11.64 2.88 24.99
N LEU A 255 -11.21 2.02 25.91
CA LEU A 255 -10.34 0.89 25.59
C LEU A 255 -11.21 -0.32 25.24
N ASN A 256 -11.50 -0.50 23.96
CA ASN A 256 -12.37 -1.56 23.44
C ASN A 256 -11.55 -2.61 22.67
N ALA A 257 -11.78 -3.90 22.93
CA ALA A 257 -11.26 -4.95 22.07
C ALA A 257 -12.03 -6.27 22.17
N ARG A 258 -11.95 -7.02 21.07
CA ARG A 258 -12.35 -8.43 21.01
C ARG A 258 -11.12 -9.30 21.21
N VAL A 259 -11.22 -10.31 22.06
CA VAL A 259 -10.09 -11.16 22.47
C VAL A 259 -10.34 -12.61 22.13
N TRP A 260 -9.32 -13.27 21.60
CA TRP A 260 -9.20 -14.72 21.49
C TRP A 260 -7.99 -15.17 22.31
N TYR A 261 -8.17 -16.20 23.13
CA TYR A 261 -7.10 -16.66 24.02
C TYR A 261 -7.14 -18.18 24.24
N PRO A 262 -6.02 -18.81 24.58
CA PRO A 262 -5.96 -20.25 24.78
C PRO A 262 -6.64 -20.64 26.09
N GLU A 263 -7.37 -21.76 26.10
CA GLU A 263 -7.72 -22.44 27.35
C GLU A 263 -6.46 -23.10 27.94
N GLY A 264 -6.24 -22.88 29.25
CA GLY A 264 -5.05 -23.27 29.98
C GLY A 264 -4.58 -22.20 30.97
N GLU A 265 -3.58 -22.56 31.77
CA GLU A 265 -3.03 -21.72 32.85
C GLU A 265 -2.11 -20.60 32.36
N GLY A 266 -1.49 -20.75 31.18
CA GLY A 266 -0.48 -19.81 30.68
C GLY A 266 0.85 -19.91 31.45
N PRO A 267 1.69 -18.86 31.44
CA PRO A 267 1.45 -17.58 30.76
C PRO A 267 1.55 -17.74 29.23
N PHE A 268 0.80 -16.91 28.50
CA PHE A 268 0.80 -16.89 27.03
C PHE A 268 1.26 -15.52 26.51
N PRO A 269 2.05 -15.44 25.42
CA PRO A 269 2.44 -14.16 24.83
C PRO A 269 1.22 -13.35 24.40
N LEU A 270 1.34 -12.02 24.50
CA LEU A 270 0.26 -11.08 24.19
C LEU A 270 0.48 -10.43 22.82
N VAL A 271 -0.56 -10.46 22.00
CA VAL A 271 -0.56 -9.82 20.69
C VAL A 271 -1.72 -8.84 20.61
N LEU A 272 -1.43 -7.57 20.31
CA LEU A 272 -2.44 -6.58 19.96
C LEU A 272 -2.46 -6.42 18.44
N ILE A 273 -3.64 -6.39 17.84
CA ILE A 273 -3.82 -6.02 16.42
C ILE A 273 -4.76 -4.84 16.27
N VAL A 274 -4.39 -3.85 15.47
CA VAL A 274 -5.20 -2.66 15.21
C VAL A 274 -5.40 -2.41 13.72
N HIS A 275 -6.61 -2.00 13.36
CA HIS A 275 -6.96 -1.67 11.99
C HIS A 275 -6.54 -0.24 11.62
N GLY A 276 -6.56 0.09 10.33
CA GLY A 276 -6.33 1.45 9.86
C GLY A 276 -7.62 2.23 9.58
N ASN A 277 -7.47 3.33 8.86
CA ASN A 277 -8.60 4.17 8.50
C ASN A 277 -9.58 3.43 7.58
N HIS A 278 -10.85 3.60 7.87
CA HIS A 278 -11.98 3.13 7.07
C HIS A 278 -13.15 4.09 7.34
N LEU A 279 -14.39 3.76 6.99
CA LEU A 279 -15.55 4.48 7.54
C LEU A 279 -15.71 4.16 9.03
N MET A 280 -15.85 5.19 9.88
CA MET A 280 -16.04 5.00 11.33
C MET A 280 -17.30 4.19 11.66
N GLU A 281 -18.31 4.24 10.79
CA GLU A 281 -19.59 3.52 10.94
C GLU A 281 -19.50 2.03 10.54
N GLN A 282 -18.36 1.57 10.02
CA GLN A 282 -18.13 0.19 9.59
C GLN A 282 -17.00 -0.45 10.40
N TYR A 283 -17.35 -1.36 11.31
CA TYR A 283 -16.42 -1.91 12.29
C TYR A 283 -15.35 -2.81 11.67
N SER A 284 -14.10 -2.54 12.02
CA SER A 284 -12.93 -3.17 11.39
C SER A 284 -12.30 -4.26 12.27
N ASP A 285 -12.39 -4.15 13.59
CA ASP A 285 -11.86 -5.15 14.53
C ASP A 285 -12.37 -6.60 14.34
N PRO A 286 -13.60 -6.89 13.87
CA PRO A 286 -14.04 -8.28 13.73
C PRO A 286 -13.30 -9.01 12.59
N GLY A 287 -12.71 -8.26 11.66
CA GLY A 287 -12.11 -8.79 10.44
C GLY A 287 -10.82 -9.58 10.62
N TYR A 288 -10.22 -9.54 11.80
CA TYR A 288 -9.05 -10.34 12.16
C TYR A 288 -9.40 -11.63 12.92
N GLY A 289 -10.68 -11.98 13.03
CA GLY A 289 -11.10 -13.14 13.82
C GLY A 289 -10.51 -14.47 13.37
N TYR A 290 -10.22 -14.63 12.08
CA TYR A 290 -9.52 -15.81 11.57
C TYR A 290 -8.08 -15.93 12.11
N LEU A 291 -7.38 -14.80 12.30
CA LEU A 291 -6.07 -14.75 12.95
C LEU A 291 -6.22 -14.97 14.46
N GLY A 292 -7.24 -14.38 15.09
CA GLY A 292 -7.52 -14.58 16.51
C GLY A 292 -7.74 -16.04 16.88
N GLU A 293 -8.57 -16.74 16.11
CA GLU A 293 -8.78 -18.18 16.28
C GLU A 293 -7.51 -19.00 16.05
N LEU A 294 -6.72 -18.66 15.02
CA LEU A 294 -5.48 -19.34 14.72
C LEU A 294 -4.47 -19.17 15.86
N PHE A 295 -4.16 -17.92 16.22
CA PHE A 295 -3.14 -17.59 17.21
C PHE A 295 -3.51 -18.13 18.60
N ALA A 296 -4.78 -18.00 19.00
CA ALA A 296 -5.25 -18.58 20.26
C ALA A 296 -5.13 -20.10 20.30
N SER A 297 -5.42 -20.80 19.20
CA SER A 297 -5.24 -22.26 19.16
C SER A 297 -3.76 -22.67 19.28
N ARG A 298 -2.84 -21.76 18.93
CA ARG A 298 -1.40 -21.96 18.94
C ARG A 298 -0.70 -21.39 20.20
N GLY A 299 -1.46 -20.95 21.20
CA GLY A 299 -0.89 -20.53 22.48
C GLY A 299 -0.61 -19.02 22.60
N PHE A 300 -1.21 -18.18 21.75
CA PHE A 300 -1.10 -16.72 21.86
C PHE A 300 -2.41 -16.09 22.33
N ILE A 301 -2.35 -14.99 23.08
CA ILE A 301 -3.51 -14.13 23.32
C ILE A 301 -3.55 -13.08 22.21
N LEU A 302 -4.62 -13.02 21.42
CA LEU A 302 -4.84 -11.93 20.46
C LEU A 302 -5.97 -11.02 20.94
N ALA A 303 -5.71 -9.73 21.06
CA ALA A 303 -6.72 -8.69 21.20
C ALA A 303 -6.78 -7.83 19.93
N SER A 304 -7.93 -7.86 19.24
CA SER A 304 -8.20 -6.95 18.13
C SER A 304 -8.84 -5.68 18.64
N ILE A 305 -8.09 -4.59 18.56
CA ILE A 305 -8.43 -3.28 19.13
C ILE A 305 -9.43 -2.56 18.22
N ASP A 306 -10.45 -1.96 18.83
CA ASP A 306 -11.42 -1.11 18.16
C ASP A 306 -11.01 0.36 18.29
N GLU A 307 -10.59 0.95 17.17
CA GLU A 307 -10.31 2.38 17.04
C GLU A 307 -11.16 3.01 15.94
N ASN A 308 -12.34 2.44 15.66
CA ASN A 308 -13.24 2.97 14.64
C ASN A 308 -13.60 4.44 14.92
N PHE A 309 -13.55 4.90 16.16
CA PHE A 309 -13.82 6.29 16.51
C PHE A 309 -12.75 7.30 16.04
N LEU A 310 -11.58 6.85 15.60
CA LEU A 310 -10.53 7.67 14.96
C LEU A 310 -10.59 7.66 13.43
N ASN A 311 -11.47 6.84 12.85
CA ASN A 311 -11.63 6.73 11.40
C ASN A 311 -12.39 7.93 10.79
N SER A 312 -12.25 8.11 9.47
CA SER A 312 -12.95 9.13 8.71
C SER A 312 -14.47 8.87 8.62
N SER A 313 -15.24 9.95 8.47
CA SER A 313 -16.68 9.91 8.29
C SER A 313 -17.16 11.07 7.42
N PRO A 314 -17.74 10.81 6.23
CA PRO A 314 -18.35 11.86 5.42
C PRO A 314 -19.39 12.69 6.18
N THR A 315 -20.08 12.05 7.15
CA THR A 315 -21.09 12.71 7.99
C THR A 315 -20.45 13.55 9.09
N SER A 316 -19.57 12.96 9.91
CA SER A 316 -19.02 13.63 11.09
C SER A 316 -17.97 14.68 10.73
N ASP A 317 -17.32 14.51 9.58
CA ASP A 317 -16.24 15.37 9.09
C ASP A 317 -16.73 16.37 8.03
N LEU A 318 -18.05 16.40 7.75
CA LEU A 318 -18.71 17.28 6.78
C LEU A 318 -18.04 17.25 5.40
N VAL A 319 -17.84 16.06 4.84
CA VAL A 319 -17.17 15.86 3.54
C VAL A 319 -15.81 16.58 3.52
N PHE A 320 -14.97 16.25 4.51
CA PHE A 320 -13.60 16.76 4.70
C PHE A 320 -13.47 18.22 5.22
N LEU A 321 -14.56 18.98 5.36
CA LEU A 321 -14.49 20.36 5.90
C LEU A 321 -14.00 20.41 7.35
N ARG A 322 -14.16 19.31 8.10
CA ARG A 322 -13.73 19.15 9.49
C ARG A 322 -13.10 17.77 9.72
N GLU A 323 -12.24 17.34 8.80
CA GLU A 323 -11.50 16.09 8.94
C GLU A 323 -10.70 16.05 10.24
N LEU A 324 -10.73 14.89 10.90
CA LEU A 324 -9.93 14.60 12.08
C LEU A 324 -8.43 14.73 11.75
N LYS A 325 -7.65 15.23 12.70
CA LYS A 325 -6.21 15.44 12.55
C LYS A 325 -5.45 14.83 13.72
N GLU A 326 -4.17 14.54 13.51
CA GLU A 326 -3.28 13.97 14.52
C GLU A 326 -3.89 12.70 15.14
N GLU A 327 -4.31 11.77 14.28
CA GLU A 327 -5.01 10.57 14.75
C GLU A 327 -4.07 9.37 14.89
N ASN A 328 -2.99 9.29 14.10
CA ASN A 328 -2.09 8.12 14.09
C ASN A 328 -1.23 8.00 15.36
N ASP A 329 -0.75 9.11 15.92
CA ASP A 329 -0.09 9.16 17.22
C ASP A 329 -1.04 8.77 18.35
N ALA A 330 -2.31 9.21 18.29
CA ALA A 330 -3.35 8.78 19.22
C ALA A 330 -3.60 7.26 19.15
N ARG A 331 -3.65 6.67 17.94
CA ARG A 331 -3.73 5.20 17.76
C ARG A 331 -2.55 4.49 18.44
N GLY A 332 -1.33 4.96 18.17
CA GLY A 332 -0.13 4.38 18.76
C GLY A 332 -0.11 4.47 20.29
N TRP A 333 -0.55 5.59 20.84
CA TRP A 333 -0.68 5.80 22.27
C TRP A 333 -1.77 4.90 22.90
N LEU A 334 -2.94 4.75 22.26
CA LEU A 334 -4.02 3.90 22.74
C LEU A 334 -3.57 2.45 22.91
N LEU A 335 -2.79 1.91 21.97
CA LEU A 335 -2.20 0.56 22.10
C LEU A 335 -1.43 0.38 23.43
N LEU A 336 -0.70 1.40 23.87
CA LEU A 336 0.07 1.35 25.11
C LEU A 336 -0.84 1.47 26.35
N GLU A 337 -1.94 2.23 26.26
CA GLU A 337 -2.99 2.25 27.29
C GLU A 337 -3.70 0.89 27.40
N HIS A 338 -3.90 0.18 26.28
CA HIS A 338 -4.36 -1.21 26.29
C HIS A 338 -3.37 -2.13 27.02
N LEU A 339 -2.07 -2.02 26.76
CA LEU A 339 -1.05 -2.79 27.48
C LEU A 339 -1.03 -2.48 28.99
N LYS A 340 -1.30 -1.24 29.40
CA LYS A 340 -1.48 -0.89 30.82
C LYS A 340 -2.66 -1.63 31.44
N ALA A 341 -3.79 -1.71 30.76
CA ALA A 341 -4.95 -2.48 31.22
C ALA A 341 -4.63 -3.97 31.36
N TRP A 342 -3.94 -4.55 30.37
CA TRP A 342 -3.49 -5.95 30.39
C TRP A 342 -2.56 -6.27 31.56
N ARG A 343 -1.58 -5.39 31.84
CA ARG A 343 -0.71 -5.51 33.02
C ARG A 343 -1.53 -5.56 34.31
N GLY A 344 -2.47 -4.63 34.47
CA GLY A 344 -3.35 -4.58 35.64
C GLY A 344 -4.20 -5.84 35.81
N TRP A 345 -4.76 -6.38 34.72
CA TRP A 345 -5.50 -7.65 34.75
C TRP A 345 -4.62 -8.84 35.11
N ASN A 346 -3.39 -8.89 34.60
CA ASN A 346 -2.43 -9.94 34.90
C ASN A 346 -2.03 -9.97 36.39
N GLU A 347 -2.11 -8.82 37.07
CA GLU A 347 -1.77 -8.65 38.49
C GLU A 347 -2.98 -8.75 39.44
N THR A 348 -4.21 -8.71 38.93
CA THR A 348 -5.44 -8.67 39.74
C THR A 348 -6.02 -10.05 39.99
N SER A 349 -5.98 -10.53 41.23
CA SER A 349 -6.60 -11.80 41.63
C SER A 349 -8.11 -11.82 41.30
N GLY A 350 -8.59 -12.94 40.75
CA GLY A 350 -9.98 -13.11 40.33
C GLY A 350 -10.29 -12.58 38.92
N ASN A 351 -9.36 -11.88 38.27
CA ASN A 351 -9.48 -11.55 36.85
C ASN A 351 -9.24 -12.81 35.98
N PRO A 352 -9.96 -13.01 34.85
CA PRO A 352 -9.73 -14.14 33.94
C PRO A 352 -8.29 -14.25 33.40
N PHE A 353 -7.52 -13.17 33.41
CA PHE A 353 -6.14 -13.11 32.94
C PHE A 353 -5.10 -13.04 34.06
N PHE A 354 -5.49 -13.20 35.32
CA PHE A 354 -4.56 -13.19 36.45
C PHE A 354 -3.44 -14.22 36.24
N LYS A 355 -2.18 -13.75 36.18
CA LYS A 355 -0.96 -14.56 35.93
C LYS A 355 -0.96 -15.36 34.62
N LYS A 356 -1.85 -15.05 33.69
CA LYS A 356 -2.02 -15.80 32.43
C LYS A 356 -1.32 -15.13 31.24
N VAL A 357 -0.84 -13.90 31.41
CA VAL A 357 -0.25 -13.11 30.32
C VAL A 357 1.27 -13.01 30.50
N ASP A 358 2.01 -13.37 29.47
CA ASP A 358 3.45 -13.15 29.44
C ASP A 358 3.76 -11.72 28.98
N MET A 359 3.87 -10.81 29.94
CA MET A 359 4.17 -9.40 29.67
C MET A 359 5.61 -9.14 29.20
N LYS A 360 6.47 -10.18 29.13
CA LYS A 360 7.83 -10.08 28.55
C LYS A 360 7.87 -10.35 27.04
N ASN A 361 6.80 -10.96 26.52
CA ASN A 361 6.67 -11.38 25.12
C ASN A 361 5.43 -10.74 24.50
N ILE A 362 5.56 -9.46 24.14
CA ILE A 362 4.49 -8.67 23.53
C ILE A 362 4.79 -8.46 22.03
N ALA A 363 3.78 -8.66 21.19
CA ALA A 363 3.79 -8.24 19.79
C ALA A 363 2.67 -7.23 19.49
N LEU A 364 2.99 -6.27 18.63
CA LEU A 364 2.03 -5.31 18.08
C LEU A 364 1.87 -5.54 16.59
N MET A 365 0.63 -5.64 16.10
CA MET A 365 0.32 -5.81 14.69
C MET A 365 -0.63 -4.73 14.19
N GLY A 366 -0.43 -4.23 12.99
CA GLY A 366 -1.21 -3.10 12.49
C GLY A 366 -1.47 -3.16 10.99
N HIS A 367 -2.65 -2.73 10.54
CA HIS A 367 -3.01 -2.65 9.12
C HIS A 367 -3.15 -1.19 8.66
N SER A 368 -2.58 -0.80 7.52
CA SER A 368 -2.75 0.54 6.95
C SER A 368 -2.24 1.63 7.91
N ARG A 369 -3.06 2.61 8.29
CA ARG A 369 -2.74 3.56 9.39
C ARG A 369 -2.42 2.87 10.73
N GLY A 370 -3.07 1.75 11.01
CA GLY A 370 -2.74 0.91 12.18
C GLY A 370 -1.32 0.33 12.09
N GLY A 371 -0.80 0.12 10.89
CA GLY A 371 0.57 -0.33 10.65
C GLY A 371 1.62 0.72 11.02
N GLU A 372 1.33 2.00 10.81
CA GLU A 372 2.14 3.10 11.37
C GLU A 372 1.94 3.18 12.88
N ALA A 373 0.70 3.07 13.37
CA ALA A 373 0.37 3.16 14.80
C ALA A 373 1.17 2.18 15.67
N VAL A 374 1.39 0.93 15.23
CA VAL A 374 2.20 -0.03 15.99
C VAL A 374 3.69 0.33 16.02
N VAL A 375 4.21 1.01 15.00
CA VAL A 375 5.58 1.53 14.98
C VAL A 375 5.69 2.72 15.92
N LEU A 376 4.69 3.62 15.91
CA LEU A 376 4.60 4.74 16.84
C LEU A 376 4.49 4.26 18.29
N ALA A 377 3.67 3.25 18.57
CA ALA A 377 3.54 2.63 19.89
C ALA A 377 4.89 2.09 20.38
N ALA A 378 5.61 1.34 19.55
CA ALA A 378 6.92 0.79 19.90
C ALA A 378 7.95 1.90 20.20
N ALA A 379 7.92 3.01 19.47
CA ALA A 379 8.78 4.17 19.72
C ALA A 379 8.38 4.94 20.99
N PHE A 380 7.09 5.28 21.14
CA PHE A 380 6.53 5.98 22.31
C PHE A 380 6.75 5.22 23.61
N ASN A 381 6.73 3.89 23.55
CA ASN A 381 6.97 3.01 24.70
C ASN A 381 8.31 3.27 25.41
N ARG A 382 9.30 3.83 24.71
CA ARG A 382 10.64 4.16 25.25
C ARG A 382 10.82 5.63 25.60
N LEU A 383 9.85 6.48 25.28
CA LEU A 383 9.91 7.91 25.56
C LEU A 383 9.34 8.25 26.94
N PRO A 384 9.90 9.26 27.63
CA PRO A 384 9.35 9.74 28.90
C PRO A 384 8.14 10.68 28.73
N TYR A 385 7.94 11.25 27.53
CA TYR A 385 6.90 12.22 27.24
C TYR A 385 6.38 12.06 25.81
N TYR A 386 5.18 12.57 25.56
CA TYR A 386 4.65 12.75 24.20
C TYR A 386 5.51 13.78 23.43
N PRO A 387 5.93 13.50 22.18
CA PRO A 387 6.84 14.39 21.45
C PRO A 387 6.34 15.82 21.22
N ASP A 388 5.03 16.01 21.00
CA ASP A 388 4.48 17.34 20.69
C ASP A 388 4.00 18.12 21.92
N ASP A 389 3.77 17.43 23.04
CA ASP A 389 3.39 18.06 24.31
C ASP A 389 3.99 17.31 25.52
N ALA A 390 5.08 17.85 26.06
CA ALA A 390 5.77 17.28 27.22
C ALA A 390 4.98 17.36 28.53
N THR A 391 3.81 18.00 28.56
CA THR A 391 2.91 17.92 29.72
C THR A 391 2.24 16.55 29.84
N VAL A 392 2.16 15.82 28.72
CA VAL A 392 1.71 14.42 28.67
C VAL A 392 2.89 13.50 28.96
N LYS A 393 2.88 12.90 30.16
CA LYS A 393 3.92 11.98 30.61
C LYS A 393 3.63 10.56 30.17
N PHE A 394 4.68 9.86 29.76
CA PHE A 394 4.62 8.43 29.44
C PHE A 394 5.24 7.61 30.58
N ASP A 395 4.58 6.49 30.88
CA ASP A 395 5.00 5.49 31.89
C ASP A 395 4.59 4.09 31.41
N PHE A 396 5.13 3.72 30.25
CA PHE A 396 4.81 2.49 29.55
C PHE A 396 5.91 1.43 29.77
N ASN A 397 7.02 1.56 29.06
CA ASN A 397 8.22 0.70 29.14
C ASN A 397 7.90 -0.81 29.14
N PHE A 398 7.01 -1.24 28.25
CA PHE A 398 6.67 -2.64 28.02
C PHE A 398 7.73 -3.38 27.20
N ASP A 399 7.83 -4.70 27.40
CA ASP A 399 8.74 -5.57 26.64
C ASP A 399 8.11 -5.97 25.29
N ILE A 400 7.96 -4.98 24.41
CA ILE A 400 7.55 -5.18 23.02
C ILE A 400 8.72 -5.82 22.25
N GLN A 401 8.56 -7.10 21.90
CA GLN A 401 9.60 -7.87 21.19
C GLN A 401 9.44 -7.80 19.67
N SER A 402 8.21 -7.63 19.19
CA SER A 402 7.88 -7.80 17.77
C SER A 402 6.85 -6.80 17.29
N VAL A 403 7.04 -6.28 16.09
CA VAL A 403 6.12 -5.40 15.37
C VAL A 403 5.82 -6.01 14.00
N ALA A 404 4.55 -6.19 13.65
CA ALA A 404 4.15 -6.62 12.32
C ALA A 404 3.22 -5.61 11.64
N ALA A 405 3.46 -5.32 10.37
CA ALA A 405 2.71 -4.34 9.61
C ALA A 405 2.10 -4.96 8.35
N ILE A 406 0.81 -4.72 8.14
CA ILE A 406 0.03 -5.18 6.98
C ILE A 406 -0.28 -3.95 6.16
N ALA A 407 0.16 -3.93 4.89
CA ALA A 407 -0.05 -2.83 3.95
C ALA A 407 0.03 -1.42 4.59
N PRO A 408 1.08 -1.11 5.38
CA PRO A 408 1.08 0.07 6.24
C PRO A 408 1.29 1.35 5.46
N VAL A 409 0.80 2.47 6.02
CA VAL A 409 1.36 3.79 5.72
C VAL A 409 2.62 4.02 6.56
N ASP A 410 3.40 5.05 6.22
CA ASP A 410 4.51 5.54 7.05
C ASP A 410 4.80 7.01 6.72
N GLY A 411 4.81 7.88 7.73
CA GLY A 411 5.10 9.31 7.57
C GLY A 411 3.88 10.24 7.63
N GLN A 412 2.75 9.79 8.18
CA GLN A 412 1.64 10.70 8.50
C GLN A 412 1.85 11.43 9.82
N TYR A 413 2.61 10.83 10.74
CA TYR A 413 3.06 11.49 11.97
C TYR A 413 4.58 11.67 11.98
N LEU A 414 5.04 12.92 12.03
CA LEU A 414 6.45 13.31 11.92
C LEU A 414 6.77 14.40 12.95
N PRO A 415 6.95 14.04 14.24
CA PRO A 415 7.22 15.02 15.28
C PRO A 415 8.56 15.72 14.99
N GLY A 416 8.54 17.05 14.98
CA GLY A 416 9.69 17.85 14.58
C GLY A 416 10.19 17.57 13.16
N GLU A 417 9.30 17.16 12.26
CA GLU A 417 9.58 16.80 10.84
C GLU A 417 10.50 15.59 10.68
N LYS A 418 10.57 14.71 11.69
CA LYS A 418 11.42 13.52 11.69
C LYS A 418 10.60 12.24 11.72
N ALA A 419 11.06 11.24 10.97
CA ALA A 419 10.56 9.89 11.11
C ALA A 419 10.91 9.35 12.50
N MET A 420 9.98 8.62 13.11
CA MET A 420 10.20 8.02 14.42
C MET A 420 11.26 6.90 14.33
N PRO A 421 12.32 6.96 15.17
CA PRO A 421 13.32 5.90 15.22
C PRO A 421 12.71 4.62 15.79
N LEU A 422 13.19 3.48 15.33
CA LEU A 422 12.82 2.16 15.84
C LEU A 422 14.10 1.33 15.98
N ASP A 423 14.36 0.86 17.19
CA ASP A 423 15.57 0.07 17.50
C ASP A 423 15.17 -1.19 18.26
N ASN A 424 15.90 -2.29 18.05
CA ASN A 424 15.85 -3.51 18.86
C ASN A 424 14.47 -4.17 19.01
N VAL A 425 13.72 -4.29 17.92
CA VAL A 425 12.51 -5.12 17.82
C VAL A 425 12.60 -6.04 16.60
N ASN A 426 11.93 -7.18 16.63
CA ASN A 426 11.69 -7.94 15.41
C ASN A 426 10.65 -7.21 14.55
N TYR A 427 10.81 -7.22 13.23
CA TYR A 427 9.89 -6.54 12.33
C TYR A 427 9.48 -7.39 11.14
N PHE A 428 8.18 -7.43 10.84
CA PHE A 428 7.71 -8.06 9.62
C PHE A 428 6.68 -7.19 8.91
N VAL A 429 6.84 -7.00 7.60
CA VAL A 429 5.87 -6.27 6.79
C VAL A 429 5.43 -7.08 5.57
N LEU A 430 4.14 -7.03 5.26
CA LEU A 430 3.58 -7.60 4.03
C LEU A 430 2.72 -6.58 3.26
N HIS A 431 2.85 -6.52 1.95
CA HIS A 431 2.16 -5.54 1.09
C HIS A 431 1.78 -6.14 -0.27
N GLY A 432 0.64 -5.72 -0.81
CA GLY A 432 0.11 -6.23 -2.07
C GLY A 432 0.45 -5.37 -3.28
N SER A 433 0.78 -6.00 -4.41
CA SER A 433 1.09 -5.26 -5.64
C SER A 433 -0.13 -4.60 -6.30
N HIS A 434 -1.34 -4.96 -5.86
CA HIS A 434 -2.62 -4.41 -6.33
C HIS A 434 -3.36 -3.67 -5.21
N ASP A 435 -2.62 -3.20 -4.20
CA ASP A 435 -3.14 -2.26 -3.23
C ASP A 435 -3.62 -0.98 -3.93
N MET A 436 -4.91 -0.66 -3.77
CA MET A 436 -5.56 0.49 -4.40
C MET A 436 -5.77 1.66 -3.43
N ASP A 437 -5.37 1.51 -2.17
CA ASP A 437 -5.44 2.55 -1.13
C ASP A 437 -4.04 3.08 -0.84
N VAL A 438 -3.17 2.22 -0.30
CA VAL A 438 -1.74 2.50 -0.10
C VAL A 438 -0.95 1.92 -1.27
N THR A 439 -0.97 2.63 -2.39
CA THR A 439 -0.43 2.12 -3.66
C THR A 439 1.10 1.94 -3.69
N MET A 440 1.83 2.40 -2.68
CA MET A 440 3.30 2.31 -2.54
C MET A 440 3.66 1.36 -1.39
N PHE A 441 4.80 0.66 -1.48
CA PHE A 441 5.25 -0.24 -0.41
C PHE A 441 5.89 0.52 0.78
N LEU A 442 5.12 1.39 1.44
CA LEU A 442 5.63 2.35 2.43
C LEU A 442 6.24 1.71 3.69
N GLY A 443 5.83 0.49 4.04
CA GLY A 443 6.42 -0.22 5.18
C GLY A 443 7.88 -0.63 5.00
N GLU A 444 8.43 -0.54 3.78
CA GLU A 444 9.87 -0.65 3.54
C GLU A 444 10.67 0.47 4.23
N ARG A 445 10.09 1.67 4.37
CA ARG A 445 10.72 2.80 5.08
C ARG A 445 11.03 2.46 6.55
N VAL A 446 10.13 1.71 7.19
CA VAL A 446 10.32 1.21 8.56
C VAL A 446 11.40 0.12 8.58
N TYR A 447 11.31 -0.83 7.64
CA TYR A 447 12.30 -1.89 7.49
C TYR A 447 13.72 -1.32 7.36
N LYS A 448 13.90 -0.28 6.55
CA LYS A 448 15.21 0.34 6.31
C LYS A 448 15.75 1.12 7.52
N ARG A 449 14.92 1.92 8.19
CA ARG A 449 15.37 2.70 9.36
C ARG A 449 15.58 1.88 10.65
N LEU A 450 15.00 0.68 10.75
CA LEU A 450 15.15 -0.18 11.93
C LEU A 450 16.59 -0.68 12.10
N ARG A 451 17.15 -0.47 13.29
CA ARG A 451 18.50 -0.91 13.65
C ARG A 451 18.51 -1.96 14.77
N PHE A 452 19.50 -2.84 14.69
CA PHE A 452 19.85 -3.76 15.77
C PHE A 452 21.13 -3.24 16.44
N THR A 453 21.02 -2.84 17.69
CA THR A 453 22.08 -2.17 18.47
C THR A 453 22.43 -2.92 19.76
N ASP A 454 21.66 -3.96 20.10
CA ASP A 454 21.92 -4.87 21.21
C ASP A 454 22.49 -6.22 20.72
N GLU A 455 22.83 -7.10 21.66
CA GLU A 455 23.38 -8.43 21.37
C GLU A 455 22.29 -9.50 21.12
N ASN A 456 21.01 -9.13 21.24
CA ASN A 456 19.92 -10.08 21.12
C ASN A 456 19.72 -10.47 19.64
N PHE A 457 19.45 -11.76 19.40
CA PHE A 457 19.05 -12.18 18.07
C PHE A 457 17.71 -11.55 17.71
N ARG A 458 17.69 -10.77 16.63
CA ARG A 458 16.49 -10.13 16.09
C ARG A 458 16.55 -10.17 14.58
N PHE A 459 15.39 -10.20 13.94
CA PHE A 459 15.30 -10.12 12.48
C PHE A 459 14.22 -9.17 12.00
N LYS A 460 14.42 -8.67 10.80
CA LYS A 460 13.45 -7.92 10.03
C LYS A 460 13.24 -8.57 8.67
N SER A 461 12.00 -8.57 8.19
CA SER A 461 11.66 -9.12 6.86
C SER A 461 10.52 -8.34 6.20
N ALA A 462 10.55 -8.26 4.88
CA ALA A 462 9.51 -7.63 4.07
C ALA A 462 9.04 -8.60 2.97
N LEU A 463 7.73 -8.64 2.72
CA LEU A 463 7.10 -9.50 1.73
C LEU A 463 6.20 -8.70 0.79
N TYR A 464 6.54 -8.67 -0.49
CA TYR A 464 5.70 -8.07 -1.53
C TYR A 464 4.98 -9.15 -2.33
N ILE A 465 3.66 -9.06 -2.45
CA ILE A 465 2.78 -10.15 -2.92
C ILE A 465 2.08 -9.73 -4.21
N TYR A 466 2.34 -10.43 -5.31
CA TYR A 466 1.62 -10.18 -6.56
C TYR A 466 0.13 -10.57 -6.45
N GLY A 467 -0.75 -9.67 -6.88
CA GLY A 467 -2.20 -9.88 -6.92
C GLY A 467 -2.95 -9.57 -5.63
N ALA A 468 -2.26 -9.38 -4.50
CA ALA A 468 -2.89 -8.96 -3.25
C ALA A 468 -3.31 -7.48 -3.29
N ASN A 469 -4.47 -7.16 -2.72
CA ASN A 469 -4.97 -5.79 -2.54
C ASN A 469 -4.80 -5.32 -1.08
N HIS A 470 -5.27 -4.11 -0.76
CA HIS A 470 -5.28 -3.59 0.61
C HIS A 470 -6.25 -4.39 1.50
N GLY A 471 -7.50 -4.50 1.04
CA GLY A 471 -8.63 -4.86 1.90
C GLY A 471 -8.69 -6.30 2.38
N GLN A 472 -8.31 -7.29 1.55
CA GLN A 472 -8.63 -8.70 1.82
C GLN A 472 -7.85 -9.32 2.98
N PHE A 473 -6.86 -8.64 3.57
CA PHE A 473 -6.25 -9.05 4.84
C PHE A 473 -7.22 -8.90 6.03
N ASN A 474 -8.25 -8.06 5.88
CA ASN A 474 -9.33 -7.89 6.84
C ASN A 474 -10.61 -8.46 6.23
N SER A 475 -11.23 -9.45 6.89
CA SER A 475 -12.37 -10.16 6.30
C SER A 475 -13.65 -9.33 6.19
N THR A 476 -13.71 -8.11 6.76
CA THR A 476 -14.88 -7.22 6.64
C THR A 476 -14.73 -6.16 5.55
N TRP A 477 -13.51 -5.88 5.07
CA TRP A 477 -13.25 -4.81 4.08
C TRP A 477 -13.48 -5.27 2.63
N GLY A 478 -13.15 -6.53 2.33
CA GLY A 478 -13.42 -7.13 1.03
C GLY A 478 -12.47 -6.69 -0.09
N ARG A 479 -12.97 -6.71 -1.34
CA ARG A 479 -12.16 -6.54 -2.57
C ARG A 479 -12.00 -5.10 -3.04
N LYS A 480 -12.67 -4.16 -2.37
CA LYS A 480 -12.75 -2.77 -2.81
C LYS A 480 -12.08 -1.89 -1.77
N ASP A 481 -10.89 -1.41 -2.09
CA ASP A 481 -10.06 -0.62 -1.15
C ASP A 481 -10.48 0.86 -1.09
N GLY A 482 -11.63 1.22 -1.64
CA GLY A 482 -12.07 2.62 -1.70
C GLY A 482 -13.55 2.77 -1.98
N ASP A 483 -13.97 4.02 -2.12
CA ASP A 483 -15.39 4.38 -2.19
C ASP A 483 -16.01 4.19 -3.58
N GLU A 484 -17.32 3.96 -3.56
CA GLU A 484 -18.16 4.03 -4.75
C GLU A 484 -18.44 5.51 -5.13
N PRO A 485 -18.49 5.85 -6.43
CA PRO A 485 -18.40 4.95 -7.59
C PRO A 485 -16.99 4.74 -8.13
N GLY A 486 -15.95 5.29 -7.47
CA GLY A 486 -14.56 5.23 -7.95
C GLY A 486 -14.08 3.80 -8.22
N MET A 487 -14.43 2.88 -7.33
CA MET A 487 -14.08 1.47 -7.46
C MET A 487 -14.68 0.77 -8.69
N ARG A 488 -15.66 1.35 -9.39
CA ARG A 488 -16.18 0.83 -10.67
C ARG A 488 -15.22 1.02 -11.83
N LEU A 489 -14.17 1.82 -11.65
CA LEU A 489 -13.13 2.03 -12.66
C LEU A 489 -11.94 1.07 -12.48
N MET A 490 -11.87 0.39 -11.33
CA MET A 490 -10.78 -0.53 -10.98
C MET A 490 -10.96 -1.91 -11.62
N ASN A 491 -9.85 -2.54 -12.00
CA ASN A 491 -9.81 -3.89 -12.57
C ASN A 491 -9.64 -4.94 -11.47
N LEU A 492 -10.74 -5.26 -10.80
CA LEU A 492 -10.78 -6.23 -9.70
C LEU A 492 -10.46 -7.67 -10.17
N ASN A 493 -10.61 -7.99 -11.46
CA ASN A 493 -10.37 -9.33 -12.01
C ASN A 493 -8.91 -9.82 -11.84
N GLN A 494 -7.95 -8.91 -11.62
CA GLN A 494 -6.55 -9.29 -11.36
C GLN A 494 -6.25 -9.58 -9.89
N LEU A 495 -7.20 -9.33 -8.99
CA LEU A 495 -7.00 -9.58 -7.57
C LEU A 495 -6.95 -11.09 -7.31
N MET A 496 -5.98 -11.50 -6.49
CA MET A 496 -5.96 -12.85 -5.99
C MET A 496 -7.20 -13.13 -5.13
N PRO A 497 -7.66 -14.40 -5.05
CA PRO A 497 -8.77 -14.77 -4.19
C PRO A 497 -8.55 -14.37 -2.73
N ALA A 498 -9.59 -13.86 -2.07
CA ALA A 498 -9.51 -13.43 -0.67
C ALA A 498 -9.01 -14.54 0.28
N GLN A 499 -9.41 -15.80 0.04
CA GLN A 499 -8.95 -16.91 0.88
C GLN A 499 -7.44 -17.15 0.74
N GLU A 500 -6.87 -16.96 -0.45
CA GLU A 500 -5.44 -17.10 -0.68
C GLU A 500 -4.65 -15.97 -0.01
N GLN A 501 -5.16 -14.73 -0.08
CA GLN A 501 -4.55 -13.60 0.61
C GLN A 501 -4.60 -13.75 2.14
N ALA A 502 -5.74 -14.18 2.70
CA ALA A 502 -5.88 -14.49 4.12
C ALA A 502 -4.98 -15.66 4.55
N ARG A 503 -4.80 -16.65 3.66
CA ARG A 503 -3.90 -17.79 3.88
C ARG A 503 -2.44 -17.36 3.97
N ILE A 504 -1.98 -16.46 3.09
CA ILE A 504 -0.63 -15.89 3.15
C ILE A 504 -0.42 -15.16 4.48
N ALA A 505 -1.36 -14.30 4.88
CA ALA A 505 -1.30 -13.62 6.18
C ALA A 505 -1.26 -14.62 7.35
N SER A 506 -2.07 -15.67 7.32
CA SER A 506 -2.09 -16.72 8.35
C SER A 506 -0.74 -17.43 8.49
N ILE A 507 -0.11 -17.78 7.36
CA ILE A 507 1.19 -18.45 7.35
C ILE A 507 2.27 -17.55 7.90
N TYR A 508 2.44 -16.36 7.33
CA TYR A 508 3.56 -15.49 7.67
C TYR A 508 3.42 -14.88 9.06
N LEU A 509 2.24 -14.37 9.44
CA LEU A 509 2.05 -13.77 10.76
C LEU A 509 2.14 -14.82 11.87
N SER A 510 1.58 -16.02 11.66
CA SER A 510 1.75 -17.09 12.65
C SER A 510 3.21 -17.54 12.76
N ALA A 511 3.91 -17.74 11.64
CA ALA A 511 5.33 -18.10 11.66
C ALA A 511 6.18 -17.03 12.37
N PHE A 512 5.84 -15.75 12.19
CA PHE A 512 6.55 -14.63 12.78
C PHE A 512 6.39 -14.62 14.30
N LEU A 513 5.17 -14.81 14.79
CA LEU A 513 4.91 -14.90 16.23
C LEU A 513 5.59 -16.14 16.84
N GLU A 514 5.55 -17.29 16.16
CA GLU A 514 6.23 -18.50 16.61
C GLU A 514 7.75 -18.31 16.69
N ALA A 515 8.36 -17.72 15.65
CA ALA A 515 9.79 -17.47 15.61
C ALA A 515 10.25 -16.46 16.67
N THR A 516 9.43 -15.46 16.99
CA THR A 516 9.87 -14.31 17.80
C THR A 516 9.40 -14.33 19.26
N LEU A 517 8.29 -15.01 19.57
CA LEU A 517 7.73 -15.06 20.92
C LEU A 517 7.78 -16.47 21.54
N HIS A 518 7.81 -17.52 20.71
CA HIS A 518 8.04 -18.91 21.16
C HIS A 518 9.45 -19.44 20.83
N ASP A 519 10.33 -18.58 20.27
CA ASP A 519 11.70 -18.92 19.87
C ASP A 519 11.79 -20.12 18.89
N GLN A 520 10.76 -20.33 18.06
CA GLN A 520 10.76 -21.38 17.04
C GLN A 520 11.55 -20.95 15.79
N LYS A 521 12.88 -20.87 15.94
CA LYS A 521 13.81 -20.46 14.88
C LYS A 521 13.76 -21.31 13.61
N SER A 522 13.19 -22.52 13.70
CA SER A 522 12.94 -23.39 12.56
C SER A 522 11.99 -22.79 11.51
N TYR A 523 11.29 -21.68 11.81
CA TYR A 523 10.53 -20.89 10.84
C TYR A 523 11.33 -19.78 10.13
N LEU A 524 12.53 -19.42 10.58
CA LEU A 524 13.36 -18.37 9.95
C LEU A 524 13.61 -18.56 8.44
N PRO A 525 13.78 -19.80 7.92
CA PRO A 525 13.97 -20.00 6.49
C PRO A 525 12.81 -19.46 5.61
N LEU A 526 11.57 -19.41 6.12
CA LEU A 526 10.41 -18.83 5.41
C LEU A 526 10.59 -17.34 5.11
N PHE A 527 11.18 -16.60 6.05
CA PHE A 527 11.39 -15.15 5.93
C PHE A 527 12.58 -14.84 5.02
N ARG A 528 13.59 -15.73 5.04
CA ARG A 528 14.78 -15.68 4.18
C ARG A 528 14.46 -15.97 2.72
N ASP A 529 13.62 -16.97 2.46
CA ASP A 529 13.22 -17.41 1.12
C ASP A 529 11.85 -18.12 1.16
N TYR A 530 10.83 -17.51 0.55
CA TYR A 530 9.47 -18.07 0.52
C TYR A 530 9.41 -19.48 -0.08
N ARG A 531 10.36 -19.84 -0.97
CA ARG A 531 10.36 -21.14 -1.66
C ARG A 531 10.54 -22.31 -0.71
N THR A 532 11.17 -22.07 0.45
CA THR A 532 11.30 -23.06 1.54
C THR A 532 9.92 -23.53 2.03
N ALA A 533 8.88 -22.73 1.84
CA ALA A 533 7.49 -22.99 2.21
C ALA A 533 6.53 -22.98 1.02
N ALA A 534 7.02 -23.17 -0.22
CA ALA A 534 6.18 -23.13 -1.43
C ALA A 534 4.99 -24.11 -1.39
N GLY A 535 5.11 -25.22 -0.63
CA GLY A 535 4.02 -26.18 -0.45
C GLY A 535 2.87 -25.69 0.44
N TRP A 536 3.04 -24.59 1.16
CA TRP A 536 2.00 -23.99 2.02
C TRP A 536 1.34 -22.77 1.38
N LEU A 537 2.09 -22.10 0.50
CA LEU A 537 1.73 -20.81 -0.08
C LEU A 537 0.92 -20.95 -1.39
N PRO A 538 -0.03 -20.05 -1.66
CA PRO A 538 -0.65 -19.92 -2.97
C PRO A 538 0.38 -19.69 -4.09
N ASP A 539 0.05 -20.14 -5.29
CA ASP A 539 0.94 -20.01 -6.45
C ASP A 539 0.89 -18.60 -7.05
N THR A 540 1.77 -17.73 -6.57
CA THR A 540 1.96 -16.36 -7.07
C THR A 540 3.44 -15.94 -7.00
N ILE A 541 3.73 -14.67 -7.25
CA ILE A 541 5.07 -14.09 -7.14
C ILE A 541 5.19 -13.41 -5.78
N TYR A 542 6.30 -13.72 -5.10
CA TYR A 542 6.70 -13.15 -3.82
C TYR A 542 8.09 -12.57 -3.94
N LEU A 543 8.30 -11.38 -3.38
CA LEU A 543 9.62 -10.80 -3.19
C LEU A 543 9.89 -10.68 -1.70
N ASN A 544 10.94 -11.35 -1.23
CA ASN A 544 11.37 -11.35 0.17
C ASN A 544 12.59 -10.47 0.36
N GLN A 545 12.54 -9.63 1.39
CA GLN A 545 13.72 -9.03 2.00
C GLN A 545 13.94 -9.60 3.38
N TYR A 546 15.20 -9.72 3.80
CA TYR A 546 15.56 -10.27 5.10
C TYR A 546 16.89 -9.71 5.60
N GLN A 547 16.92 -9.32 6.88
CA GLN A 547 18.14 -9.00 7.61
C GLN A 547 17.98 -9.43 9.08
N ASP A 548 19.03 -9.97 9.69
CA ASP A 548 19.07 -10.23 11.13
C ASP A 548 20.29 -9.56 11.79
N SER A 549 20.30 -9.56 13.12
CA SER A 549 21.36 -8.93 13.93
C SER A 549 22.73 -9.61 13.79
N ALA A 550 22.79 -10.80 13.15
CA ALA A 550 24.05 -11.46 12.81
C ALA A 550 24.64 -10.99 11.47
N THR A 551 23.94 -10.13 10.72
CA THR A 551 24.43 -9.53 9.48
C THR A 551 25.31 -8.32 9.75
N GLN A 552 26.57 -8.41 9.35
CA GLN A 552 27.46 -7.26 9.29
C GLN A 552 27.42 -6.65 7.89
N LEU A 553 26.88 -5.43 7.78
CA LEU A 553 26.80 -4.70 6.52
C LEU A 553 28.17 -4.10 6.16
N VAL A 554 28.51 -4.22 4.88
CA VAL A 554 29.73 -3.72 4.25
C VAL A 554 29.42 -2.44 3.48
N SER A 555 28.33 -2.42 2.70
CA SER A 555 27.92 -1.28 1.90
C SER A 555 26.40 -1.13 1.93
N THR A 556 25.95 0.02 2.39
CA THR A 556 24.55 0.43 2.53
C THR A 556 24.25 1.64 1.64
N TYR A 557 25.27 2.46 1.32
CA TYR A 557 25.17 3.63 0.45
C TYR A 557 24.47 4.84 1.11
N GLU A 558 24.24 4.79 2.43
CA GLU A 558 23.81 5.94 3.23
C GLU A 558 24.95 6.69 3.92
N GLU A 559 26.18 6.15 3.91
CA GLU A 559 27.28 6.68 4.73
C GLU A 559 27.79 8.06 4.29
N ASP A 560 27.90 8.31 2.98
CA ASP A 560 28.44 9.55 2.42
C ASP A 560 28.04 9.77 0.93
N LEU A 561 28.69 10.73 0.27
CA LEU A 561 28.48 11.05 -1.17
C LEU A 561 29.60 10.51 -2.07
N ASN A 562 30.60 9.85 -1.49
CA ASN A 562 31.77 9.35 -2.18
C ASN A 562 31.54 7.91 -2.64
N LEU A 563 31.12 7.78 -3.91
CA LEU A 563 30.83 6.53 -4.62
C LEU A 563 31.93 5.46 -4.58
N ALA A 564 33.14 5.82 -4.17
CA ALA A 564 34.30 4.93 -4.07
C ALA A 564 34.51 4.35 -2.66
N THR A 565 33.71 4.75 -1.67
CA THR A 565 33.79 4.24 -0.30
C THR A 565 32.76 3.16 -0.03
N THR A 566 32.76 2.64 1.20
CA THR A 566 31.79 1.68 1.71
C THR A 566 31.46 2.01 3.15
N THR A 567 30.30 1.58 3.63
CA THR A 567 29.87 1.75 5.04
C THR A 567 30.88 1.18 6.04
N ILE A 568 31.48 0.03 5.74
CA ILE A 568 32.59 -0.48 6.57
C ILE A 568 33.86 0.32 6.32
N THR A 569 34.49 0.79 7.39
CA THR A 569 35.73 1.56 7.30
C THR A 569 36.86 0.75 6.65
N GLY A 570 37.54 1.34 5.68
CA GLY A 570 38.67 0.73 4.98
C GLY A 570 38.30 -0.15 3.78
N GLY A 571 37.00 -0.32 3.49
CA GLY A 571 36.55 -0.86 2.20
C GLY A 571 36.55 0.20 1.10
N ALA A 572 36.41 -0.26 -0.15
CA ALA A 572 36.35 0.62 -1.33
C ALA A 572 35.49 0.02 -2.44
N ALA A 573 34.74 0.87 -3.14
CA ALA A 573 33.88 0.51 -4.27
C ALA A 573 34.47 0.97 -5.61
N GLN A 574 34.30 0.18 -6.66
CA GLN A 574 34.79 0.50 -8.00
C GLN A 574 33.90 -0.08 -9.10
N GLY A 575 33.40 0.76 -10.00
CA GLY A 575 32.72 0.35 -11.23
C GLY A 575 33.64 0.40 -12.44
N GLU A 576 33.55 -0.61 -13.30
CA GLU A 576 34.29 -0.71 -14.56
C GLU A 576 33.35 -0.98 -15.73
N ASN A 577 33.52 -0.24 -16.84
CA ASN A 577 32.78 -0.40 -18.09
C ASN A 577 31.24 -0.30 -17.98
N LEU A 578 30.73 0.28 -16.90
CA LEU A 578 29.31 0.54 -16.71
C LEU A 578 28.84 1.71 -17.60
N THR A 579 27.59 1.64 -18.05
CA THR A 579 26.90 2.77 -18.69
C THR A 579 26.21 3.68 -17.67
N ILE A 580 25.87 3.15 -16.49
CA ILE A 580 25.32 3.87 -15.36
C ILE A 580 26.05 3.42 -14.09
N TRP A 581 26.56 4.38 -13.32
CA TRP A 581 27.04 4.19 -11.95
C TRP A 581 26.72 5.46 -11.17
N ARG A 582 25.80 5.35 -10.21
CA ARG A 582 25.39 6.45 -9.33
C ARG A 582 24.72 5.91 -8.08
N GLU A 583 24.76 6.68 -7.00
CA GLU A 583 23.96 6.46 -5.80
C GLU A 583 22.78 7.44 -5.82
N LYS A 584 21.61 6.98 -5.40
CA LYS A 584 20.38 7.77 -5.33
C LYS A 584 19.44 7.19 -4.29
N GLU A 585 18.66 8.04 -3.62
CA GLU A 585 17.47 7.58 -2.91
C GLU A 585 16.53 6.82 -3.85
N VAL A 586 16.03 5.68 -3.37
CA VAL A 586 15.15 4.81 -4.13
C VAL A 586 13.74 5.41 -4.18
N PRO A 587 13.22 5.74 -5.38
CA PRO A 587 11.89 6.31 -5.53
C PRO A 587 10.79 5.28 -5.30
N THR A 588 9.66 5.72 -4.77
CA THR A 588 8.40 4.94 -4.76
C THR A 588 7.58 5.24 -6.04
N LYS A 589 6.38 4.67 -6.16
CA LYS A 589 5.43 5.11 -7.23
C LYS A 589 5.08 6.61 -7.16
N ALA A 590 5.30 7.29 -6.03
CA ALA A 590 4.94 8.69 -5.84
C ALA A 590 6.04 9.68 -6.29
N GLU A 591 7.12 9.24 -6.93
CA GLU A 591 8.19 10.15 -7.40
C GLU A 591 7.64 11.31 -8.25
N GLY A 592 7.96 12.55 -7.85
CA GLY A 592 7.51 13.78 -8.52
C GLY A 592 6.19 14.36 -8.00
N MET A 593 5.62 13.78 -6.95
CA MET A 593 4.42 14.28 -6.24
C MET A 593 4.71 15.35 -5.18
N GLY A 594 5.95 15.42 -4.69
CA GLY A 594 6.35 16.10 -3.47
C GLY A 594 5.97 15.33 -2.19
N GLY A 595 6.69 15.62 -1.10
CA GLY A 595 6.40 15.08 0.24
C GLY A 595 7.18 13.82 0.60
N VAL A 596 6.92 13.28 1.79
CA VAL A 596 7.70 12.19 2.38
C VAL A 596 7.53 10.83 1.71
N TYR A 597 6.53 10.70 0.84
CA TYR A 597 6.22 9.45 0.15
C TYR A 597 7.00 9.28 -1.16
N GLU A 598 7.75 10.28 -1.63
CA GLU A 598 8.48 10.21 -2.90
C GLU A 598 9.55 9.11 -2.91
N THR A 599 10.14 8.82 -1.76
CA THR A 599 11.25 7.88 -1.62
C THR A 599 11.01 6.89 -0.49
N THR A 600 11.73 5.78 -0.53
CA THR A 600 11.76 4.79 0.55
C THR A 600 12.65 5.26 1.72
N SER A 601 13.20 6.48 1.66
CA SER A 601 14.22 6.99 2.58
C SER A 601 15.42 6.05 2.74
N ASN A 602 15.80 5.40 1.64
CA ASN A 602 16.91 4.48 1.52
C ASN A 602 17.70 4.81 0.25
N SER A 603 19.02 4.82 0.35
CA SER A 603 19.90 5.06 -0.78
C SER A 603 20.39 3.73 -1.33
N ALA A 604 20.67 3.67 -2.63
CA ALA A 604 21.23 2.48 -3.24
C ALA A 604 22.07 2.82 -4.47
N VAL A 605 22.95 1.90 -4.87
CA VAL A 605 23.74 2.06 -6.08
C VAL A 605 23.00 1.52 -7.31
N TYR A 606 22.94 2.34 -8.36
CA TYR A 606 22.38 1.99 -9.67
C TYR A 606 23.51 1.61 -10.62
N LEU A 607 23.46 0.40 -11.14
CA LEU A 607 24.50 -0.20 -11.98
C LEU A 607 23.90 -0.63 -13.31
N GLY A 608 24.25 0.08 -14.38
CA GLY A 608 23.75 -0.14 -15.72
C GLY A 608 24.82 -0.62 -16.68
N TRP A 609 24.44 -1.54 -17.58
CA TRP A 609 25.28 -2.02 -18.65
C TRP A 609 24.50 -2.20 -19.95
N HIS A 610 25.17 -1.95 -21.08
CA HIS A 610 24.61 -2.12 -22.40
C HIS A 610 25.71 -2.60 -23.36
N PRO A 611 25.40 -3.44 -24.36
CA PRO A 611 26.37 -3.83 -25.37
C PRO A 611 26.83 -2.59 -26.14
N ASP A 612 28.13 -2.28 -26.04
CA ASP A 612 28.77 -1.24 -26.86
C ASP A 612 29.83 -1.92 -27.72
N SER A 613 29.64 -1.89 -29.05
CA SER A 613 30.59 -2.48 -29.99
C SER A 613 31.98 -1.84 -29.98
N SER A 614 32.17 -0.73 -29.25
CA SER A 614 33.45 -0.07 -29.04
C SER A 614 34.19 -0.48 -27.75
N LYS A 615 33.54 -1.20 -26.82
CA LYS A 615 34.13 -1.66 -25.56
C LYS A 615 34.12 -3.20 -25.50
N SER A 616 35.31 -3.80 -25.57
CA SER A 616 35.49 -5.26 -25.47
C SER A 616 35.47 -5.79 -24.02
N ALA A 617 35.45 -4.91 -23.03
CA ALA A 617 35.61 -5.27 -21.62
C ALA A 617 34.24 -5.50 -20.93
N ILE A 618 34.19 -6.53 -20.09
CA ILE A 618 32.98 -6.95 -19.37
C ILE A 618 32.67 -5.93 -18.26
N PRO A 619 31.44 -5.39 -18.19
CA PRO A 619 31.03 -4.47 -17.13
C PRO A 619 31.02 -5.16 -15.76
N SER A 620 31.52 -4.48 -14.74
CA SER A 620 31.54 -5.02 -13.38
C SER A 620 31.50 -3.94 -12.30
N TYR A 621 31.09 -4.33 -11.10
CA TYR A 621 31.13 -3.51 -9.91
C TYR A 621 31.79 -4.31 -8.78
N GLN A 622 32.82 -3.75 -8.16
CA GLN A 622 33.68 -4.42 -7.19
C GLN A 622 33.63 -3.70 -5.85
N ILE A 623 33.59 -4.50 -4.78
CA ILE A 623 33.82 -4.08 -3.40
C ILE A 623 35.12 -4.74 -2.91
N SER A 624 36.09 -3.91 -2.52
CA SER A 624 37.29 -4.34 -1.80
C SER A 624 36.99 -4.33 -0.31
N LEU A 625 37.26 -5.44 0.37
CA LEU A 625 37.00 -5.60 1.80
C LEU A 625 38.23 -5.19 2.62
N PRO A 626 38.04 -4.61 3.81
CA PRO A 626 39.14 -4.31 4.70
C PRO A 626 39.79 -5.60 5.24
N GLN A 627 41.07 -5.53 5.59
CA GLN A 627 41.79 -6.68 6.19
C GLN A 627 41.34 -7.00 7.61
N THR A 628 40.74 -6.02 8.31
CA THR A 628 40.24 -6.16 9.68
C THR A 628 38.79 -5.74 9.77
N GLY A 629 38.05 -6.32 10.71
CA GLY A 629 36.68 -5.92 11.02
C GLY A 629 35.61 -6.90 10.52
N LEU A 630 35.96 -7.84 9.64
CA LEU A 630 35.10 -8.95 9.24
C LEU A 630 35.69 -10.27 9.76
N ASN A 631 34.90 -11.05 10.48
CA ASN A 631 35.28 -12.38 10.95
C ASN A 631 34.59 -13.44 10.07
N LEU A 632 35.11 -13.68 8.87
CA LEU A 632 34.50 -14.61 7.91
C LEU A 632 35.01 -16.05 8.11
N ASN A 633 34.15 -17.01 7.83
CA ASN A 633 34.49 -18.43 7.78
C ASN A 633 33.63 -19.15 6.73
N SER A 634 33.75 -20.48 6.62
CA SER A 634 32.99 -21.27 5.64
C SER A 634 31.48 -21.26 5.85
N GLU A 635 31.01 -21.00 7.08
CA GLU A 635 29.59 -20.94 7.45
C GLU A 635 29.00 -19.54 7.25
N SER A 636 29.83 -18.51 7.05
CA SER A 636 29.35 -17.17 6.72
C SER A 636 28.58 -17.18 5.40
N VAL A 637 27.59 -16.30 5.29
CA VAL A 637 26.73 -16.17 4.11
C VAL A 637 26.88 -14.76 3.55
N LEU A 638 27.28 -14.65 2.29
CA LEU A 638 27.19 -13.38 1.56
C LEU A 638 25.72 -13.05 1.36
N VAL A 639 25.31 -11.84 1.76
CA VAL A 639 23.96 -11.32 1.56
C VAL A 639 24.01 -9.97 0.84
N PHE A 640 23.03 -9.72 -0.02
CA PHE A 640 22.82 -8.43 -0.66
C PHE A 640 21.37 -8.31 -1.14
N SER A 641 20.88 -7.10 -1.24
CA SER A 641 19.56 -6.77 -1.77
C SER A 641 19.68 -6.29 -3.22
N LEU A 642 18.86 -6.84 -4.11
CA LEU A 642 18.90 -6.50 -5.54
C LEU A 642 17.48 -6.27 -6.07
N ALA A 643 17.33 -5.26 -6.93
CA ALA A 643 16.09 -4.95 -7.64
C ALA A 643 16.36 -4.57 -9.10
N ASP A 644 15.39 -4.80 -9.98
CA ASP A 644 15.41 -4.23 -11.34
C ASP A 644 14.91 -2.78 -11.27
N SER A 645 15.68 -1.82 -11.79
CA SER A 645 15.26 -0.41 -11.85
C SER A 645 14.22 -0.13 -12.95
N ASN A 646 14.08 -1.05 -13.90
CA ASN A 646 13.32 -0.87 -15.14
C ASN A 646 13.81 0.31 -16.01
N GLU A 647 14.98 0.88 -15.72
CA GLU A 647 15.59 1.93 -16.53
C GLU A 647 16.14 1.38 -17.86
N ASP A 648 16.36 2.28 -18.83
CA ASP A 648 17.07 1.97 -20.05
C ASP A 648 18.58 2.17 -19.82
N SER A 649 19.37 1.14 -20.09
CA SER A 649 20.82 1.17 -19.91
C SER A 649 21.58 1.81 -21.07
N ASN A 650 20.89 2.15 -22.17
CA ASN A 650 21.50 2.69 -23.38
C ASN A 650 21.84 4.18 -23.23
N PRO A 651 23.13 4.56 -23.26
CA PRO A 651 23.56 5.94 -23.07
C PRO A 651 23.12 6.90 -24.20
N LYS A 652 22.63 6.38 -25.33
CA LYS A 652 22.15 7.18 -26.47
C LYS A 652 20.70 7.66 -26.30
N VAL A 653 19.94 7.07 -25.38
CA VAL A 653 18.58 7.50 -25.07
C VAL A 653 18.67 8.68 -24.10
N LYS A 654 18.65 9.91 -24.63
CA LYS A 654 18.77 11.15 -23.84
C LYS A 654 17.45 11.66 -23.28
N ASP A 655 16.32 11.13 -23.71
CA ASP A 655 14.99 11.59 -23.31
C ASP A 655 14.37 10.68 -22.24
N LYS A 656 14.31 11.17 -21.00
CA LYS A 656 13.62 10.54 -19.85
C LYS A 656 12.11 10.32 -20.05
N LYS A 657 11.52 10.74 -21.18
CA LYS A 657 10.07 10.69 -21.43
C LYS A 657 9.60 9.45 -22.19
N GLU A 658 10.50 8.70 -22.81
CA GLU A 658 10.17 7.37 -23.35
C GLU A 658 10.50 6.32 -22.29
N LYS A 659 9.55 6.05 -21.39
CA LYS A 659 9.58 4.81 -20.60
C LYS A 659 9.38 3.64 -21.57
N SER A 660 10.45 3.21 -22.24
CA SER A 660 10.48 1.99 -23.05
C SER A 660 10.54 0.76 -22.14
N GLY A 661 9.52 0.61 -21.29
CA GLY A 661 9.24 -0.65 -20.63
C GLY A 661 8.86 -1.66 -21.72
N SER A 662 9.86 -2.39 -22.24
CA SER A 662 9.65 -3.60 -23.04
C SER A 662 8.63 -4.47 -22.31
N LYS A 663 7.51 -4.80 -22.96
CA LYS A 663 6.40 -5.55 -22.37
C LYS A 663 6.75 -7.00 -22.00
N ASP A 664 7.95 -7.47 -22.33
CA ASP A 664 8.46 -8.80 -21.99
C ASP A 664 9.98 -8.69 -21.73
N ARG A 665 10.38 -8.18 -20.56
CA ARG A 665 11.77 -8.26 -20.10
C ARG A 665 12.02 -9.63 -19.47
N SER A 666 13.02 -10.34 -19.98
CA SER A 666 13.53 -11.56 -19.33
C SER A 666 14.12 -11.22 -17.96
N PRO A 667 14.07 -12.14 -16.99
CA PRO A 667 14.80 -11.98 -15.73
C PRO A 667 16.28 -11.68 -15.93
N ILE A 668 16.83 -10.89 -15.02
CA ILE A 668 18.25 -10.52 -15.04
C ILE A 668 19.07 -11.62 -14.34
N ASP A 669 20.22 -11.94 -14.93
CA ASP A 669 21.23 -12.83 -14.39
C ASP A 669 22.61 -12.14 -14.46
N LEU A 670 23.46 -12.44 -13.49
CA LEU A 670 24.83 -11.91 -13.40
C LEU A 670 25.72 -12.95 -12.73
N THR A 671 27.04 -12.73 -12.75
CA THR A 671 27.99 -13.61 -12.06
C THR A 671 28.52 -12.90 -10.81
N LEU A 672 28.49 -13.60 -9.67
CA LEU A 672 29.21 -13.20 -8.47
C LEU A 672 30.60 -13.80 -8.52
N GLU A 673 31.61 -12.98 -8.29
CA GLU A 673 33.00 -13.41 -8.20
C GLU A 673 33.60 -13.00 -6.85
N LEU A 674 34.26 -13.95 -6.18
CA LEU A 674 34.97 -13.73 -4.94
C LEU A 674 36.47 -13.97 -5.14
N THR A 675 37.30 -13.14 -4.50
CA THR A 675 38.76 -13.29 -4.50
C THR A 675 39.30 -13.33 -3.07
N ASP A 676 40.07 -14.36 -2.74
CA ASP A 676 40.77 -14.44 -1.46
C ASP A 676 42.16 -13.78 -1.49
N ARG A 677 42.79 -13.68 -0.32
CA ARG A 677 44.13 -13.10 -0.13
C ARG A 677 45.25 -13.86 -0.85
N ASN A 678 45.00 -15.09 -1.26
CA ASN A 678 45.93 -15.92 -2.03
C ASN A 678 45.77 -15.68 -3.55
N GLY A 679 44.81 -14.85 -3.95
CA GLY A 679 44.50 -14.55 -5.35
C GLY A 679 43.63 -15.60 -6.03
N VAL A 680 43.01 -16.52 -5.26
CA VAL A 680 42.09 -17.51 -5.81
C VAL A 680 40.76 -16.83 -6.14
N ASN A 681 40.35 -16.92 -7.41
CA ASN A 681 39.07 -16.41 -7.88
C ASN A 681 38.07 -17.56 -8.02
N VAL A 682 36.83 -17.34 -7.57
CA VAL A 682 35.73 -18.30 -7.69
C VAL A 682 34.45 -17.58 -8.08
N GLN A 683 33.65 -18.20 -8.94
CA GLN A 683 32.46 -17.60 -9.52
C GLN A 683 31.22 -18.48 -9.31
N LEU A 684 30.09 -17.84 -9.01
CA LEU A 684 28.76 -18.47 -9.02
C LEU A 684 27.77 -17.56 -9.75
N PRO A 685 26.86 -18.09 -10.58
CA PRO A 685 25.83 -17.29 -11.22
C PRO A 685 24.71 -16.93 -10.23
N LEU A 686 24.07 -15.77 -10.41
CA LEU A 686 22.96 -15.31 -9.57
C LEU A 686 21.82 -16.36 -9.56
N ASN A 687 21.54 -16.94 -10.73
CA ASN A 687 20.51 -17.96 -10.92
C ASN A 687 20.73 -19.28 -10.16
N SER A 688 21.90 -19.49 -9.54
CA SER A 688 22.10 -20.61 -8.61
C SER A 688 21.32 -20.42 -7.31
N TYR A 689 20.96 -19.17 -6.96
CA TYR A 689 19.95 -18.85 -5.96
C TYR A 689 18.59 -18.58 -6.63
N ALA A 690 18.49 -17.54 -7.46
CA ALA A 690 17.29 -17.19 -8.23
C ALA A 690 17.68 -16.21 -9.35
N PHE A 691 16.87 -16.10 -10.41
CA PHE A 691 16.99 -14.95 -11.30
C PHE A 691 16.42 -13.70 -10.62
N LEU A 692 16.91 -12.52 -11.00
CA LEU A 692 16.32 -11.26 -10.53
C LEU A 692 14.99 -10.99 -11.24
N GLN A 693 13.94 -10.84 -10.44
CA GLN A 693 12.58 -10.57 -10.89
C GLN A 693 12.47 -9.18 -11.53
N PRO A 694 11.98 -9.07 -12.79
CA PRO A 694 11.59 -7.79 -13.36
C PRO A 694 10.51 -7.12 -12.53
N GLN A 695 10.47 -5.79 -12.52
CA GLN A 695 9.48 -5.05 -11.72
C GLN A 695 8.06 -5.52 -11.96
N ILE A 696 7.32 -5.65 -10.86
CA ILE A 696 5.95 -6.14 -10.87
C ILE A 696 5.00 -4.97 -11.16
N GLU A 697 4.25 -5.07 -12.25
CA GLU A 697 3.22 -4.09 -12.62
C GLU A 697 1.85 -4.42 -11.98
N GLY A 698 1.34 -3.53 -11.13
CA GLY A 698 -0.03 -3.53 -10.64
C GLY A 698 -0.97 -2.81 -11.62
N LYS A 699 -1.62 -3.55 -12.52
CA LYS A 699 -2.56 -2.98 -13.51
C LYS A 699 -3.94 -2.76 -12.90
N ILE A 700 -4.05 -1.85 -11.95
CA ILE A 700 -5.24 -1.68 -11.11
C ILE A 700 -6.46 -1.06 -11.81
N MET A 701 -6.33 -0.45 -12.99
CA MET A 701 -7.44 0.19 -13.73
C MET A 701 -8.01 -0.67 -14.87
N LYS A 702 -9.32 -0.59 -15.12
CA LYS A 702 -9.96 -1.21 -16.31
C LYS A 702 -9.49 -0.61 -17.62
N ALA A 703 -9.09 0.67 -17.60
CA ALA A 703 -8.58 1.41 -18.75
C ALA A 703 -7.32 2.19 -18.36
N ALA A 704 -6.20 1.88 -19.03
CA ALA A 704 -4.89 2.46 -18.68
C ALA A 704 -4.86 4.00 -18.75
N TRP A 705 -5.59 4.62 -19.69
CA TRP A 705 -5.67 6.07 -19.83
C TRP A 705 -6.45 6.78 -18.70
N MET A 706 -7.13 6.01 -17.84
CA MET A 706 -7.76 6.53 -16.62
C MET A 706 -6.84 6.43 -15.40
N GLY A 707 -5.71 5.73 -15.50
CA GLY A 707 -4.82 5.46 -14.36
C GLY A 707 -4.15 6.69 -13.81
N PHE A 708 -3.89 6.67 -12.50
CA PHE A 708 -3.20 7.73 -11.79
C PHE A 708 -1.91 8.16 -12.51
N PRO A 709 -1.46 9.42 -12.35
CA PRO A 709 -0.26 9.92 -13.03
C PRO A 709 1.06 9.27 -12.55
N PHE A 710 0.97 8.17 -11.79
CA PHE A 710 2.09 7.42 -11.22
C PHE A 710 2.41 6.16 -12.03
N PRO A 711 3.64 5.64 -11.93
CA PRO A 711 4.00 4.34 -12.47
C PRO A 711 3.10 3.22 -11.93
N THR A 712 2.92 2.16 -12.72
CA THR A 712 2.21 0.94 -12.27
C THR A 712 3.13 -0.05 -11.53
N SER A 713 4.42 0.26 -11.42
CA SER A 713 5.43 -0.56 -10.73
C SER A 713 6.37 0.34 -9.93
N GLU A 714 7.06 -0.24 -8.96
CA GLU A 714 8.14 0.42 -8.20
C GLU A 714 9.32 -0.52 -8.03
N ILE A 715 10.44 0.02 -7.57
CA ILE A 715 11.62 -0.76 -7.20
C ILE A 715 11.29 -1.49 -5.91
N VAL A 716 11.32 -2.82 -5.94
CA VAL A 716 11.14 -3.67 -4.76
C VAL A 716 12.32 -4.62 -4.69
N PHE A 717 13.07 -4.54 -3.59
CA PHE A 717 14.24 -5.37 -3.40
C PHE A 717 13.88 -6.82 -3.08
N GLN A 718 14.79 -7.71 -3.47
CA GLN A 718 14.86 -9.09 -3.00
C GLN A 718 16.24 -9.34 -2.40
N THR A 719 16.28 -10.00 -1.23
CA THR A 719 17.54 -10.42 -0.62
C THR A 719 18.03 -11.73 -1.26
N PHE A 720 19.28 -11.72 -1.69
CA PHE A 720 20.02 -12.87 -2.22
C PHE A 720 21.01 -13.37 -1.19
N GLN A 721 21.19 -14.69 -1.11
CA GLN A 721 21.99 -15.33 -0.07
C GLN A 721 22.88 -16.41 -0.68
N PHE A 722 24.19 -16.29 -0.47
CA PHE A 722 25.18 -17.21 -1.01
C PHE A 722 26.13 -17.67 0.12
N PRO A 723 25.96 -18.90 0.62
CA PRO A 723 26.87 -19.47 1.61
C PRO A 723 28.30 -19.51 1.05
N LEU A 724 29.29 -19.05 1.84
CA LEU A 724 30.69 -19.09 1.39
C LEU A 724 31.18 -20.52 1.17
N ALA A 725 30.62 -21.51 1.88
CA ALA A 725 30.81 -22.93 1.61
C ALA A 725 30.47 -23.34 0.16
N ALA A 726 29.50 -22.69 -0.50
CA ALA A 726 29.17 -23.00 -1.89
C ALA A 726 30.31 -22.61 -2.85
N PHE A 727 30.98 -21.49 -2.57
CA PHE A 727 32.17 -21.06 -3.32
C PHE A 727 33.37 -21.98 -3.01
N ALA A 728 33.61 -22.30 -1.74
CA ALA A 728 34.67 -23.25 -1.36
C ALA A 728 34.46 -24.66 -1.96
N LYS A 729 33.21 -25.09 -2.14
CA LYS A 729 32.87 -26.34 -2.84
C LYS A 729 33.12 -26.25 -4.34
N ALA A 730 32.88 -25.10 -4.97
CA ALA A 730 33.15 -24.86 -6.38
C ALA A 730 34.66 -24.74 -6.67
N GLN A 731 35.44 -24.23 -5.72
CA GLN A 731 36.89 -24.11 -5.79
C GLN A 731 37.52 -24.43 -4.43
N THR A 732 38.06 -25.65 -4.27
CA THR A 732 38.57 -26.15 -2.98
C THR A 732 39.80 -25.41 -2.45
N SER A 733 40.49 -24.65 -3.31
CA SER A 733 41.63 -23.81 -2.91
C SER A 733 41.23 -22.42 -2.41
N PHE A 734 39.95 -22.03 -2.55
CA PHE A 734 39.43 -20.75 -2.06
C PHE A 734 39.32 -20.78 -0.53
N ASP A 735 39.86 -19.76 0.13
CA ASP A 735 39.76 -19.55 1.57
C ASP A 735 38.69 -18.49 1.91
N PRO A 736 37.51 -18.89 2.44
CA PRO A 736 36.48 -17.96 2.88
C PRO A 736 36.93 -16.95 3.94
N ALA A 737 37.80 -17.35 4.87
CA ALA A 737 38.34 -16.46 5.90
C ALA A 737 39.34 -15.45 5.31
N GLY A 738 39.82 -15.74 4.10
CA GLY A 738 40.75 -14.93 3.34
C GLY A 738 40.12 -13.95 2.37
N LEU A 739 38.79 -13.82 2.33
CA LEU A 739 38.10 -13.00 1.33
C LEU A 739 38.52 -11.52 1.39
N ILE A 740 38.95 -10.97 0.26
CA ILE A 740 39.38 -9.56 0.13
C ILE A 740 38.61 -8.78 -0.94
N LYS A 741 37.92 -9.46 -1.87
CA LYS A 741 37.13 -8.79 -2.93
C LYS A 741 35.86 -9.56 -3.26
N LEU A 742 34.80 -8.79 -3.47
CA LEU A 742 33.53 -9.23 -4.05
C LEU A 742 33.31 -8.44 -5.35
N ARG A 743 32.94 -9.12 -6.44
CA ARG A 743 32.66 -8.48 -7.73
C ARG A 743 31.38 -9.00 -8.34
N PHE A 744 30.51 -8.08 -8.76
CA PHE A 744 29.32 -8.32 -9.56
C PHE A 744 29.70 -8.14 -11.03
N VAL A 745 29.58 -9.19 -11.82
CA VAL A 745 30.02 -9.23 -13.23
C VAL A 745 28.79 -9.36 -14.14
N PHE A 746 28.55 -8.36 -14.98
CA PHE A 746 27.35 -8.24 -15.82
C PHE A 746 27.57 -8.90 -17.19
N ASN A 747 27.71 -10.24 -17.20
CA ASN A 747 28.07 -11.02 -18.39
C ASN A 747 27.00 -12.03 -18.86
N ARG A 748 25.90 -12.21 -18.11
CA ARG A 748 24.90 -13.25 -18.40
C ARG A 748 23.65 -12.71 -19.09
N THR A 749 23.18 -11.53 -18.67
CA THR A 749 22.17 -10.75 -19.38
C THR A 749 22.85 -9.66 -20.20
N SER A 750 22.42 -9.46 -21.45
CA SER A 750 23.08 -8.55 -22.41
C SER A 750 23.07 -7.08 -21.98
N SER A 751 21.97 -6.63 -21.38
CA SER A 751 21.79 -5.26 -20.91
C SER A 751 20.82 -5.21 -19.74
N GLY A 752 21.00 -4.27 -18.84
CA GLY A 752 20.09 -4.02 -17.74
C GLY A 752 20.56 -2.88 -16.86
N VAL A 753 19.73 -2.50 -15.90
CA VAL A 753 20.08 -1.55 -14.83
C VAL A 753 19.54 -2.11 -13.53
N VAL A 754 20.44 -2.58 -12.66
CA VAL A 754 20.08 -3.09 -11.34
C VAL A 754 20.28 -2.03 -10.28
N VAL A 755 19.50 -2.13 -9.22
CA VAL A 755 19.67 -1.37 -7.97
C VAL A 755 20.19 -2.36 -6.93
N LEU A 756 21.39 -2.10 -6.40
CA LEU A 756 22.09 -2.96 -5.45
C LEU A 756 22.21 -2.24 -4.11
N ASP A 757 21.99 -2.99 -3.04
CA ASP A 757 21.90 -2.46 -1.68
C ASP A 757 22.24 -3.52 -0.62
N ASP A 758 22.43 -3.11 0.63
CA ASP A 758 22.64 -3.95 1.82
C ASP A 758 23.66 -5.09 1.63
N ILE A 759 24.80 -4.80 1.02
CA ILE A 759 25.86 -5.80 0.83
C ILE A 759 26.46 -6.10 2.21
N GLY A 760 26.51 -7.37 2.60
CA GLY A 760 27.05 -7.77 3.88
C GLY A 760 27.35 -9.26 4.00
N PHE A 761 27.79 -9.64 5.20
CA PHE A 761 28.04 -11.03 5.55
C PHE A 761 27.29 -11.37 6.82
N ARG A 762 26.41 -12.36 6.72
CA ARG A 762 25.74 -12.93 7.89
C ARG A 762 26.59 -14.02 8.49
N GLN A 763 26.81 -13.93 9.80
CA GLN A 763 27.48 -14.95 10.59
C GLN A 763 26.53 -16.13 10.87
N PRO A 764 27.06 -17.35 11.06
CA PRO A 764 26.24 -18.46 11.55
C PRO A 764 25.58 -18.07 12.88
N GLU A 765 24.33 -18.51 13.06
CA GLU A 765 23.61 -18.33 14.33
C GLU A 765 24.41 -19.03 15.45
N ARG A 766 24.74 -18.27 16.51
CA ARG A 766 25.43 -18.81 17.69
C ARG A 766 24.47 -19.58 18.60
#